data_AF-A0A3D4BJD6-F1
#
_entry.id   AF-A0A3D4BJD6-F1
#
_cell.length_a   1.000
_cell.length_b   1.000
_cell.length_c   1.000
_cell.angle_alpha   90.00
_cell.angle_beta   90.00
_cell.angle_gamma   90.00
#
_symmetry.space_group_name_H-M   'P 1'
#
loop_
_entity.id
_entity.type
_entity.pdbx_description
1 polymer ?
#
loop_
_entity_poly.entity_id
_entity_poly.type
_entity_poly.pdbx_seq_one_letter_code
_entity_poly.pdbx_strand_id
1 'polypeptide(L)'
;MEFKIYPSIMKVFSAFLLLFSIQVFACGWSESAETTRLALFRAERINNVKLRPFCYSADYYMSVKEGKNADQIRNCKEWQAKLGSQISVDDIYEILYNTESEKFENASKSKVLQNVFKDNSFIEALVLPKNKLFFEYISLAKKIEYNNLGGNKWESWDEIQTNYYDETPKAKAVISNFKKKLQSTKDAFLIKRYAFLLLRYDFYNNGTSKEIEELYQKYFTSKDNSILNPWAMHYFAMSIEDQALRNYYLSKVFVSCDEKAFAVMLNFDDKIIEETLKYAKNDFEKGIILALKCMRNPAPALKDLKEIQQLIPQSEYFSFLVGREINKLEDWIFTPKYTQGAPSVVFETSDWYLDYEKAKKENEIKDYAYLNELKGYLISIQFQAVGEQKDFYNTAIAQLCFINDEIDLGKQYSDKISSNANASIQLQKHIQLALIALKQGDISDEKTKQILFESFIAIEDIVENDATLFKSMYSLYRIASKQYFDKNDAATAGLLFLKSENKKTNSDNFDGYYDYYSNQYYYYYIGYFERFAKEKDIDNLIALIQKEDKTPFEKYICSGTTYQDINAYKDVKGTLAFRNNNLELAQKTFDEIPKEFYEKTYEFKSYLNENPFIPKVLVYGTKERKYDYKFNKADFVATLIKLKKQNTAESNLKLAHAYYNVSSVGNAWMMTTYGLSSGEYGYADFVFGGNRVDQEVKFQNGNFYNLEMARQYYQKVLQLAKNKEIKAMASLMIFECDLTKHYSFAKPYEENPKPFIAGIEIKNFLTIYKNTKTYQQYNCPMLEQFIK
;
A
#
# COMPACT_ATOMS: atom_id res chain seq x y z
N MET A 1 46.68 -56.32 -25.51
CA MET A 1 46.37 -55.92 -24.12
C MET A 1 45.76 -54.54 -24.20
N GLU A 2 44.49 -54.41 -23.82
CA GLU A 2 43.73 -53.15 -23.81
C GLU A 2 44.43 -52.07 -22.97
N PHE A 3 44.30 -50.81 -23.37
CA PHE A 3 43.99 -49.76 -22.41
C PHE A 3 42.80 -48.94 -22.95
N LYS A 4 41.65 -49.17 -22.32
CA LYS A 4 40.40 -48.44 -22.49
C LYS A 4 40.54 -47.03 -21.95
N ILE A 5 40.21 -46.03 -22.75
CA ILE A 5 39.85 -44.70 -22.26
C ILE A 5 38.32 -44.66 -22.15
N TYR A 6 37.83 -44.46 -20.93
CA TYR A 6 36.40 -44.47 -20.58
C TYR A 6 35.71 -43.15 -20.98
N PRO A 7 34.65 -43.16 -21.80
CA PRO A 7 33.82 -41.99 -22.08
C PRO A 7 32.78 -41.71 -20.99
N SER A 8 33.05 -42.14 -19.75
CA SER A 8 32.18 -41.94 -18.58
C SER A 8 32.31 -40.54 -17.96
N ILE A 9 33.26 -39.72 -18.39
CA ILE A 9 33.52 -38.39 -17.81
C ILE A 9 32.75 -37.26 -18.53
N MET A 10 32.31 -37.44 -19.78
CA MET A 10 31.55 -36.41 -20.52
C MET A 10 30.03 -36.52 -20.44
N LYS A 11 29.47 -37.56 -19.78
CA LYS A 11 28.02 -37.68 -19.55
C LYS A 11 27.56 -37.19 -18.18
N VAL A 12 28.47 -36.89 -17.25
CA VAL A 12 28.13 -36.39 -15.91
C VAL A 12 27.99 -34.87 -15.88
N PHE A 13 28.66 -34.14 -16.78
CA PHE A 13 28.56 -32.67 -16.81
C PHE A 13 27.30 -32.13 -17.51
N SER A 14 26.68 -32.88 -18.43
CA SER A 14 25.41 -32.47 -19.06
C SER A 14 24.17 -32.81 -18.23
N ALA A 15 24.26 -33.74 -17.27
CA ALA A 15 23.16 -34.11 -16.38
C ALA A 15 23.08 -33.25 -15.12
N PHE A 16 24.19 -32.63 -14.69
CA PHE A 16 24.19 -31.66 -13.59
C PHE A 16 23.65 -30.28 -13.98
N LEU A 17 23.60 -29.97 -15.29
CA LEU A 17 23.05 -28.70 -15.83
C LEU A 17 21.52 -28.68 -15.92
N LEU A 18 20.83 -29.79 -15.61
CA LEU A 18 19.37 -29.94 -15.79
C LEU A 18 18.58 -30.27 -14.51
N LEU A 19 19.22 -30.44 -13.35
CA LEU A 19 18.54 -30.77 -12.08
C LEU A 19 18.45 -29.62 -11.06
N PHE A 20 18.98 -28.46 -11.41
CA PHE A 20 18.71 -27.20 -10.69
C PHE A 20 18.33 -26.12 -11.69
N SER A 21 17.32 -26.38 -12.53
CA SER A 21 16.41 -25.33 -12.93
C SER A 21 15.66 -24.89 -11.67
N ILE A 22 16.34 -24.08 -10.86
CA ILE A 22 15.68 -23.24 -9.87
C ILE A 22 14.73 -22.42 -10.73
N GLN A 23 13.43 -22.75 -10.66
CA GLN A 23 12.41 -21.75 -10.91
C GLN A 23 12.71 -20.66 -9.90
N VAL A 24 13.54 -19.71 -10.31
CA VAL A 24 13.54 -18.41 -9.68
C VAL A 24 12.14 -17.93 -10.03
N PHE A 25 11.21 -18.13 -9.11
CA PHE A 25 10.03 -17.28 -9.04
C PHE A 25 10.61 -15.88 -8.98
N ALA A 26 10.75 -15.25 -10.14
CA ALA A 26 10.96 -13.83 -10.19
C ALA A 26 9.75 -13.30 -9.46
N CYS A 27 9.94 -12.86 -8.21
CA CYS A 27 8.92 -12.15 -7.48
C CYS A 27 8.64 -10.89 -8.30
N GLY A 28 7.63 -10.99 -9.17
CA GLY A 28 7.05 -9.84 -9.81
C GLY A 28 6.59 -8.92 -8.69
N TRP A 29 6.94 -7.65 -8.79
CA TRP A 29 6.46 -6.67 -7.85
C TRP A 29 4.93 -6.57 -7.97
N SER A 30 4.23 -6.63 -6.85
CA SER A 30 2.79 -6.37 -6.76
C SER A 30 2.52 -5.51 -5.54
N GLU A 31 1.52 -4.65 -5.64
CA GLU A 31 1.09 -3.85 -4.50
C GLU A 31 0.36 -4.74 -3.49
N SER A 32 0.65 -4.56 -2.20
CA SER A 32 -0.09 -5.30 -1.17
C SER A 32 -1.56 -4.89 -1.16
N ALA A 33 -2.44 -5.79 -0.75
CA ALA A 33 -3.86 -5.51 -0.64
C ALA A 33 -4.14 -4.39 0.39
N GLU A 34 -3.30 -4.25 1.43
CA GLU A 34 -3.32 -3.09 2.33
C GLU A 34 -2.99 -1.79 1.60
N THR A 35 -2.04 -1.79 0.67
CA THR A 35 -1.65 -0.59 -0.09
C THR A 35 -2.79 -0.10 -0.98
N THR A 36 -3.55 -1.02 -1.59
CA THR A 36 -4.57 -0.69 -2.60
C THR A 36 -5.99 -0.54 -2.04
N ARG A 37 -6.28 -1.08 -0.85
CA ARG A 37 -7.64 -0.96 -0.29
C ARG A 37 -8.10 0.48 -0.09
N LEU A 38 -9.41 0.70 -0.15
CA LEU A 38 -10.00 1.98 0.22
C LEU A 38 -10.46 1.94 1.68
N ALA A 39 -10.19 3.02 2.41
CA ALA A 39 -10.71 3.29 3.73
C ALA A 39 -10.82 4.81 3.91
N LEU A 40 -12.05 5.29 4.06
CA LEU A 40 -12.38 6.70 4.24
C LEU A 40 -12.70 7.02 5.69
N PHE A 41 -13.43 6.14 6.37
CA PHE A 41 -13.96 6.40 7.70
C PHE A 41 -12.86 6.38 8.78
N ARG A 42 -12.65 7.54 9.43
CA ARG A 42 -11.67 7.75 10.50
C ARG A 42 -12.23 8.46 11.72
N ALA A 43 -13.54 8.67 11.79
CA ALA A 43 -14.17 9.24 12.97
C ALA A 43 -13.89 8.36 14.20
N GLU A 44 -13.36 8.96 15.26
CA GLU A 44 -13.06 8.29 16.52
C GLU A 44 -13.52 9.13 17.72
N ARG A 45 -13.73 8.47 18.85
CA ARG A 45 -14.01 9.13 20.14
C ARG A 45 -12.69 9.44 20.85
N ILE A 46 -12.66 10.46 21.72
CA ILE A 46 -11.43 11.01 22.35
C ILE A 46 -10.49 9.97 22.97
N ASN A 47 -11.01 8.85 23.48
CA ASN A 47 -10.22 7.82 24.17
C ASN A 47 -9.76 6.66 23.26
N ASN A 48 -10.03 6.69 21.96
CA ASN A 48 -9.79 5.57 21.05
C ASN A 48 -8.34 5.38 20.63
N VAL A 49 -7.42 6.29 20.98
CA VAL A 49 -6.02 6.22 20.52
C VAL A 49 -5.37 4.87 20.85
N LYS A 50 -5.74 4.20 21.96
CA LYS A 50 -5.18 2.88 22.35
C LYS A 50 -5.64 1.74 21.44
N LEU A 51 -6.72 1.98 20.70
CA LEU A 51 -7.38 1.01 19.83
C LEU A 51 -6.91 1.13 18.38
N ARG A 52 -6.18 2.21 18.02
CA ARG A 52 -5.64 2.43 16.68
C ARG A 52 -4.84 1.24 16.09
N PRO A 53 -3.98 0.52 16.86
CA PRO A 53 -3.33 -0.70 16.35
C PRO A 53 -4.29 -1.80 15.90
N PHE A 54 -5.52 -1.78 16.44
CA PHE A 54 -6.58 -2.73 16.14
C PHE A 54 -7.60 -2.14 15.17
N CYS A 55 -7.32 -1.04 14.47
CA CYS A 55 -8.15 -0.62 13.33
C CYS A 55 -8.16 -1.70 12.25
N TYR A 56 -9.14 -1.67 11.36
CA TYR A 56 -9.20 -2.66 10.28
C TYR A 56 -8.08 -2.41 9.25
N SER A 57 -7.33 -3.46 8.94
CA SER A 57 -6.25 -3.52 7.94
C SER A 57 -6.22 -4.92 7.31
N ALA A 58 -5.62 -5.04 6.13
CA ALA A 58 -5.23 -6.31 5.52
C ALA A 58 -4.17 -7.02 6.36
N ASP A 59 -3.29 -6.23 6.98
CA ASP A 59 -2.33 -6.71 7.95
C ASP A 59 -3.06 -7.11 9.24
N TYR A 60 -2.56 -8.14 9.91
CA TYR A 60 -3.17 -8.66 11.14
C TYR A 60 -3.34 -7.59 12.24
N TYR A 61 -2.45 -6.58 12.25
CA TYR A 61 -2.53 -5.37 13.05
C TYR A 61 -2.06 -4.16 12.24
N MET A 62 -2.62 -2.99 12.52
CA MET A 62 -2.21 -1.73 11.90
C MET A 62 -0.92 -1.23 12.56
N SER A 63 0.08 -0.87 11.75
CA SER A 63 1.26 -0.16 12.25
C SER A 63 0.90 1.25 12.70
N VAL A 64 1.37 1.64 13.88
CA VAL A 64 1.18 2.99 14.43
C VAL A 64 2.52 3.52 14.93
N LYS A 65 2.87 4.76 14.53
CA LYS A 65 4.07 5.47 15.02
C LYS A 65 3.93 5.95 16.47
N GLU A 66 2.69 6.15 16.93
CA GLU A 66 2.43 6.68 18.26
C GLU A 66 2.66 5.62 19.35
N GLY A 67 3.88 5.59 19.89
CA GLY A 67 4.15 5.01 21.19
C GLY A 67 3.43 5.83 22.25
N LYS A 68 2.32 5.32 22.78
CA LYS A 68 1.67 5.94 23.92
C LYS A 68 2.54 5.83 25.15
N ASN A 69 2.96 6.97 25.67
CA ASN A 69 3.59 7.07 26.99
C ASN A 69 2.57 7.40 28.09
N ALA A 70 1.25 7.26 27.87
CA ALA A 70 0.24 7.69 28.82
C ALA A 70 0.36 7.00 30.19
N ASP A 71 0.65 5.68 30.20
CA ASP A 71 0.86 4.94 31.44
C ASP A 71 2.22 5.25 32.08
N GLN A 72 3.28 5.44 31.28
CA GLN A 72 4.56 5.99 31.73
C GLN A 72 4.41 7.38 32.39
N ILE A 73 3.58 8.26 31.82
CA ILE A 73 3.29 9.58 32.37
C ILE A 73 2.48 9.46 33.67
N ARG A 74 1.55 8.49 33.78
CA ARG A 74 0.90 8.17 35.05
C ARG A 74 1.91 7.74 36.11
N ASN A 75 2.88 6.90 35.74
CA ASN A 75 3.98 6.51 36.63
C ASN A 75 4.80 7.73 37.08
N CYS A 76 5.13 8.65 36.17
CA CYS A 76 5.84 9.89 36.49
C CYS A 76 5.04 10.77 37.45
N LYS A 77 3.72 10.89 37.26
CA LYS A 77 2.84 11.63 38.17
C LYS A 77 2.76 11.02 39.56
N GLU A 78 2.82 9.70 39.69
CA GLU A 78 2.93 9.04 41.00
C GLU A 78 4.24 9.39 41.72
N TRP A 79 5.35 9.45 40.98
CA TRP A 79 6.65 9.92 41.51
C TRP A 79 6.62 11.40 41.92
N GLN A 80 6.03 12.27 41.09
CA GLN A 80 5.82 13.67 41.41
C GLN A 80 4.97 13.83 42.68
N ALA A 81 3.85 13.12 42.78
CA ALA A 81 3.00 13.15 43.97
C ALA A 81 3.74 12.69 45.23
N LYS A 82 4.68 11.74 45.10
CA LYS A 82 5.47 11.22 46.23
C LYS A 82 6.57 12.17 46.70
N LEU A 83 7.27 12.84 45.78
CA LEU A 83 8.46 13.65 46.08
C LEU A 83 8.20 15.17 46.10
N GLY A 84 7.04 15.60 45.57
CA GLY A 84 6.54 16.97 45.60
C GLY A 84 6.21 17.54 44.22
N SER A 85 5.20 18.42 44.17
CA SER A 85 4.67 19.02 42.93
C SER A 85 5.64 19.96 42.21
N GLN A 86 6.73 20.38 42.86
CA GLN A 86 7.78 21.20 42.28
C GLN A 86 8.66 20.47 41.27
N ILE A 87 8.59 19.13 41.21
CA ILE A 87 9.38 18.31 40.29
C ILE A 87 8.66 18.23 38.94
N SER A 88 9.37 18.46 37.84
CA SER A 88 8.81 18.34 36.50
C SER A 88 8.51 16.88 36.15
N VAL A 89 7.33 16.62 35.57
CA VAL A 89 6.97 15.29 35.04
C VAL A 89 7.91 14.89 33.91
N ASP A 90 8.33 15.84 33.07
CA ASP A 90 9.24 15.58 31.95
C ASP A 90 10.64 15.23 32.44
N ASP A 91 11.10 15.84 33.55
CA ASP A 91 12.38 15.48 34.18
C ASP A 91 12.36 14.07 34.76
N ILE A 92 11.23 13.67 35.35
CA ILE A 92 11.03 12.29 35.81
C ILE A 92 11.03 11.35 34.60
N TYR A 93 10.29 11.71 33.55
CA TYR A 93 10.21 10.93 32.33
C TYR A 93 11.57 10.73 31.68
N GLU A 94 12.38 11.78 31.59
CA GLU A 94 13.73 11.73 31.04
C GLU A 94 14.61 10.72 31.78
N ILE A 95 14.59 10.73 33.10
CA ILE A 95 15.40 9.82 33.92
C ILE A 95 14.90 8.38 33.86
N LEU A 96 13.58 8.17 33.95
CA LEU A 96 13.00 6.82 33.95
C LEU A 96 13.07 6.20 32.55
N TYR A 97 12.68 6.96 31.52
CA TYR A 97 12.32 6.44 30.21
C TYR A 97 13.19 6.89 29.05
N ASN A 98 14.03 7.93 29.15
CA ASN A 98 14.91 8.34 28.04
C ASN A 98 16.39 8.12 28.35
N THR A 99 16.75 8.05 29.63
CA THR A 99 18.12 7.87 30.07
C THR A 99 18.54 6.40 29.98
N GLU A 100 19.57 6.16 29.17
CA GLU A 100 20.28 4.87 29.12
C GLU A 100 20.80 4.46 30.49
N SER A 101 20.62 3.18 30.82
CA SER A 101 20.98 2.63 32.12
C SER A 101 22.46 2.77 32.45
N GLU A 102 23.34 2.61 31.45
CA GLU A 102 24.78 2.81 31.58
C GLU A 102 25.14 4.25 31.96
N LYS A 103 24.53 5.23 31.28
CA LYS A 103 24.75 6.66 31.55
C LYS A 103 24.38 7.00 33.00
N PHE A 104 23.23 6.53 33.47
CA PHE A 104 22.81 6.75 34.85
C PHE A 104 23.74 6.08 35.86
N GLU A 105 24.11 4.82 35.59
CA GLU A 105 24.96 4.04 36.49
C GLU A 105 26.35 4.67 36.64
N ASN A 106 27.00 4.98 35.52
CA ASN A 106 28.34 5.59 35.50
C ASN A 106 28.36 6.94 36.23
N ALA A 107 27.33 7.76 36.04
CA ALA A 107 27.17 9.04 36.74
C ALA A 107 26.97 8.84 38.26
N SER A 108 26.21 7.82 38.66
CA SER A 108 25.97 7.47 40.07
C SER A 108 27.23 6.98 40.77
N LYS A 109 27.96 6.01 40.17
CA LYS A 109 29.24 5.52 40.69
C LYS A 109 30.29 6.61 40.83
N SER A 110 30.36 7.49 39.83
CA SER A 110 31.34 8.58 39.79
C SER A 110 30.93 9.79 40.63
N LYS A 111 29.75 9.75 41.29
CA LYS A 111 29.19 10.82 42.13
C LYS A 111 29.05 12.16 41.39
N VAL A 112 28.70 12.12 40.10
CA VAL A 112 28.55 13.30 39.22
C VAL A 112 27.13 13.42 38.64
N LEU A 113 26.13 12.77 39.25
CA LEU A 113 24.74 12.79 38.76
C LEU A 113 24.20 14.20 38.50
N GLN A 114 24.40 15.15 39.43
CA GLN A 114 23.96 16.54 39.25
C GLN A 114 24.70 17.26 38.12
N ASN A 115 25.91 16.84 37.77
CA ASN A 115 26.66 17.43 36.65
C ASN A 115 26.21 16.84 35.31
N VAL A 116 25.93 15.53 35.27
CA VAL A 116 25.50 14.81 34.07
C VAL A 116 24.06 15.14 33.71
N PHE A 117 23.20 15.30 34.71
CA PHE A 117 21.79 15.66 34.58
C PHE A 117 21.56 17.04 35.18
N LYS A 118 22.31 18.02 34.67
CA LYS A 118 22.22 19.40 35.13
C LYS A 118 20.80 19.94 34.91
N ASP A 119 20.30 20.70 35.88
CA ASP A 119 18.99 21.36 35.85
C ASP A 119 17.78 20.39 35.81
N ASN A 120 18.00 19.08 36.05
CA ASN A 120 16.91 18.09 36.18
C ASN A 120 16.36 18.07 37.62
N SER A 121 15.13 18.56 37.79
CA SER A 121 14.48 18.71 39.10
C SER A 121 14.26 17.40 39.85
N PHE A 122 14.15 16.27 39.14
CA PHE A 122 14.00 14.95 39.76
C PHE A 122 15.33 14.45 40.37
N ILE A 123 16.45 14.60 39.66
CA ILE A 123 17.78 14.28 40.19
C ILE A 123 18.11 15.16 41.40
N GLU A 124 17.84 16.47 41.30
CA GLU A 124 18.02 17.39 42.43
C GLU A 124 17.23 16.96 43.66
N ALA A 125 15.99 16.51 43.48
CA ALA A 125 15.17 15.99 44.57
C ALA A 125 15.70 14.67 45.12
N LEU A 126 16.12 13.73 44.26
CA LEU A 126 16.56 12.38 44.67
C LEU A 126 17.83 12.41 45.53
N VAL A 127 18.77 13.30 45.24
CA VAL A 127 20.05 13.36 45.97
C VAL A 127 19.95 14.02 47.35
N LEU A 128 18.80 14.60 47.71
CA LEU A 128 18.57 15.14 49.05
C LEU A 128 18.59 14.03 50.11
N PRO A 129 19.22 14.24 51.29
CA PRO A 129 19.30 13.22 52.34
C PRO A 129 17.94 12.63 52.77
N LYS A 130 16.88 13.45 52.81
CA LYS A 130 15.52 13.01 53.14
C LYS A 130 14.92 12.02 52.13
N ASN A 131 15.42 12.02 50.89
CA ASN A 131 14.93 11.21 49.78
C ASN A 131 15.85 10.00 49.48
N LYS A 132 16.82 9.71 50.35
CA LYS A 132 17.80 8.63 50.17
C LYS A 132 17.18 7.28 49.78
N LEU A 133 16.06 6.90 50.40
CA LEU A 133 15.38 5.63 50.10
C LEU A 133 14.85 5.56 48.67
N PHE A 134 14.41 6.69 48.09
CA PHE A 134 13.93 6.78 46.71
C PHE A 134 15.09 6.73 45.72
N PHE A 135 16.19 7.42 46.02
CA PHE A 135 17.41 7.32 45.23
C PHE A 135 17.98 5.91 45.20
N GLU A 136 17.97 5.20 46.34
CA GLU A 136 18.37 3.81 46.44
C GLU A 136 17.48 2.90 45.58
N TYR A 137 16.17 3.15 45.54
CA TYR A 137 15.25 2.44 44.65
C TYR A 137 15.60 2.66 43.18
N ILE A 138 15.70 3.91 42.72
CA ILE A 138 15.99 4.25 41.32
C ILE A 138 17.35 3.68 40.90
N SER A 139 18.36 3.82 41.74
CA SER A 139 19.69 3.26 41.47
C SER A 139 19.64 1.74 41.34
N LEU A 140 18.85 1.06 42.18
CA LEU A 140 18.71 -0.38 42.10
C LEU A 140 17.94 -0.82 40.85
N ALA A 141 16.88 -0.10 40.48
CA ALA A 141 16.11 -0.33 39.24
C ALA A 141 17.00 -0.14 38.00
N LYS A 142 17.70 1.01 37.87
CA LYS A 142 18.66 1.32 36.80
C LYS A 142 19.81 0.31 36.71
N LYS A 143 20.25 -0.23 37.84
CA LYS A 143 21.24 -1.29 37.86
C LYS A 143 20.73 -2.60 37.27
N ILE A 144 19.43 -2.94 37.38
CA ILE A 144 18.91 -4.11 36.67
C ILE A 144 18.89 -3.84 35.16
N GLU A 145 18.46 -2.64 34.74
CA GLU A 145 18.51 -2.20 33.34
C GLU A 145 19.90 -2.37 32.73
N TYR A 146 20.94 -2.00 33.49
CA TYR A 146 22.31 -2.10 33.04
C TYR A 146 22.85 -3.54 32.95
N ASN A 147 22.39 -4.45 33.81
CA ASN A 147 22.90 -5.83 33.84
C ASN A 147 22.17 -6.78 32.86
N ASN A 148 21.18 -6.29 32.11
CA ASN A 148 20.43 -7.04 31.09
C ASN A 148 20.92 -6.66 29.68
N LEU A 149 21.74 -7.52 29.06
CA LEU A 149 22.37 -7.32 27.74
C LEU A 149 21.35 -7.39 26.58
N GLY A 150 20.46 -6.39 26.48
CA GLY A 150 19.44 -6.26 25.44
C GLY A 150 18.69 -4.92 25.40
N GLY A 151 19.10 -3.89 26.17
CA GLY A 151 18.65 -2.50 25.94
C GLY A 151 17.29 -2.07 26.52
N ASN A 152 16.52 -2.94 27.16
CA ASN A 152 15.15 -2.58 27.57
C ASN A 152 15.09 -1.87 28.94
N LYS A 153 14.36 -0.76 29.00
CA LYS A 153 14.13 0.01 30.23
C LYS A 153 13.11 -0.73 31.12
N TRP A 154 13.36 -0.83 32.42
CA TRP A 154 12.65 -1.77 33.31
C TRP A 154 11.31 -1.28 33.84
N GLU A 155 11.01 0.01 33.67
CA GLU A 155 9.63 0.52 33.80
C GLU A 155 8.97 0.72 32.42
N SER A 156 9.64 0.36 31.31
CA SER A 156 9.09 0.39 29.95
C SER A 156 8.96 -1.01 29.35
N TRP A 157 8.37 -1.04 28.15
CA TRP A 157 7.94 -2.24 27.43
C TRP A 157 8.40 -2.27 25.97
N ASP A 158 9.29 -1.37 25.59
CA ASP A 158 9.78 -1.30 24.22
C ASP A 158 10.74 -2.49 23.96
N GLU A 159 10.52 -3.16 22.83
CA GLU A 159 11.29 -4.28 22.25
C GLU A 159 11.74 -5.39 23.20
N ILE A 160 10.85 -6.32 23.57
CA ILE A 160 11.28 -7.55 24.27
C ILE A 160 12.15 -8.41 23.33
N GLN A 161 13.48 -8.24 23.39
CA GLN A 161 14.39 -9.24 22.86
C GLN A 161 14.26 -10.48 23.73
N THR A 162 13.69 -11.55 23.15
CA THR A 162 13.35 -12.80 23.85
C THR A 162 14.56 -13.67 24.17
N ASN A 163 15.77 -13.25 23.81
CA ASN A 163 16.98 -14.03 24.00
C ASN A 163 17.93 -13.24 24.90
N TYR A 164 18.38 -13.86 26.00
CA TYR A 164 19.37 -13.39 26.98
C TYR A 164 18.86 -12.69 28.25
N TYR A 165 18.10 -13.40 29.10
CA TYR A 165 18.32 -13.27 30.55
C TYR A 165 19.46 -14.22 30.93
N ASP A 166 20.67 -13.68 31.00
CA ASP A 166 21.83 -14.45 31.40
C ASP A 166 21.75 -14.71 32.92
N GLU A 167 21.69 -15.97 33.36
CA GLU A 167 21.62 -16.41 34.77
C GLU A 167 22.94 -16.15 35.54
N THR A 168 23.55 -15.00 35.34
CA THR A 168 24.83 -14.68 35.96
C THR A 168 24.68 -14.50 37.47
N PRO A 169 25.73 -14.78 38.27
CA PRO A 169 25.76 -14.49 39.71
C PRO A 169 25.45 -13.04 40.07
N LYS A 170 25.68 -12.10 39.14
CA LYS A 170 25.38 -10.66 39.31
C LYS A 170 23.87 -10.40 39.33
N ALA A 171 23.09 -11.06 38.48
CA ALA A 171 21.64 -10.98 38.50
C ALA A 171 21.10 -11.51 39.84
N LYS A 172 21.52 -12.72 40.25
CA LYS A 172 21.17 -13.39 41.53
C LYS A 172 21.42 -12.49 42.76
N ALA A 173 22.54 -11.75 42.77
CA ALA A 173 22.87 -10.82 43.86
C ALA A 173 21.95 -9.57 43.92
N VAL A 174 21.52 -9.04 42.76
CA VAL A 174 20.62 -7.88 42.69
C VAL A 174 19.21 -8.24 43.18
N ILE A 175 18.72 -9.46 42.92
CA ILE A 175 17.39 -9.92 43.37
C ILE A 175 17.31 -10.16 44.87
N SER A 176 18.38 -10.73 45.46
CA SER A 176 18.47 -10.85 46.92
C SER A 176 18.28 -9.50 47.60
N ASN A 177 18.73 -8.41 46.95
CA ASN A 177 18.51 -7.05 47.45
C ASN A 177 17.04 -6.62 47.36
N PHE A 178 16.27 -7.00 46.33
CA PHE A 178 14.83 -6.69 46.29
C PHE A 178 14.04 -7.39 47.38
N LYS A 179 14.23 -8.70 47.56
CA LYS A 179 13.54 -9.46 48.63
C LYS A 179 13.86 -8.86 50.00
N LYS A 180 15.12 -8.52 50.26
CA LYS A 180 15.55 -7.84 51.50
C LYS A 180 14.96 -6.43 51.64
N LYS A 181 14.96 -5.63 50.57
CA LYS A 181 14.40 -4.26 50.59
C LYS A 181 12.89 -4.28 50.79
N LEU A 182 12.17 -5.17 50.11
CA LEU A 182 10.73 -5.38 50.27
C LEU A 182 10.37 -5.76 51.72
N GLN A 183 11.18 -6.61 52.38
CA GLN A 183 10.96 -7.01 53.77
C GLN A 183 11.29 -5.93 54.80
N SER A 184 12.18 -4.99 54.47
CA SER A 184 12.70 -3.98 55.42
C SER A 184 12.11 -2.58 55.24
N THR A 185 11.58 -2.25 54.06
CA THR A 185 10.97 -0.95 53.81
C THR A 185 9.59 -0.85 54.49
N LYS A 186 9.29 0.34 55.03
CA LYS A 186 7.98 0.66 55.62
C LYS A 186 7.18 1.65 54.78
N ASP A 187 7.79 2.19 53.72
CA ASP A 187 7.15 3.15 52.84
C ASP A 187 6.26 2.43 51.83
N ALA A 188 4.94 2.67 51.90
CA ALA A 188 3.95 1.96 51.08
C ALA A 188 4.19 2.12 49.56
N PHE A 189 4.69 3.28 49.14
CA PHE A 189 5.01 3.55 47.73
C PHE A 189 6.20 2.69 47.27
N LEU A 190 7.25 2.60 48.09
CA LEU A 190 8.40 1.73 47.79
C LEU A 190 8.10 0.23 47.94
N ILE A 191 7.23 -0.18 48.88
CA ILE A 191 6.80 -1.57 49.03
C ILE A 191 6.21 -2.08 47.71
N LYS A 192 5.25 -1.34 47.15
CA LYS A 192 4.57 -1.74 45.91
C LYS A 192 5.55 -1.81 44.73
N ARG A 193 6.46 -0.85 44.63
CA ARG A 193 7.50 -0.82 43.59
C ARG A 193 8.53 -1.94 43.68
N TYR A 194 9.01 -2.27 44.88
CA TYR A 194 9.89 -3.43 45.06
C TYR A 194 9.16 -4.75 44.80
N ALA A 195 7.88 -4.86 45.20
CA ALA A 195 7.06 -6.02 44.88
C ALA A 195 6.88 -6.18 43.37
N PHE A 196 6.74 -5.08 42.62
CA PHE A 196 6.57 -5.13 41.17
C PHE A 196 7.84 -5.60 40.48
N LEU A 197 9.00 -5.05 40.87
CA LEU A 197 10.30 -5.50 40.35
C LEU A 197 10.54 -6.99 40.61
N LEU A 198 10.18 -7.47 41.80
CA LEU A 198 10.29 -8.89 42.12
C LEU A 198 9.34 -9.75 41.28
N LEU A 199 8.08 -9.34 41.15
CA LEU A 199 7.07 -10.05 40.37
C LEU A 199 7.44 -10.15 38.88
N ARG A 200 7.86 -9.03 38.27
CA ARG A 200 8.35 -9.00 36.88
C ARG A 200 9.58 -9.90 36.69
N TYR A 201 10.51 -9.86 37.64
CA TYR A 201 11.70 -10.70 37.57
C TYR A 201 11.37 -12.19 37.64
N ASP A 202 10.55 -12.59 38.61
CA ASP A 202 10.15 -13.99 38.83
C ASP A 202 9.41 -14.54 37.60
N PHE A 203 8.59 -13.72 36.92
CA PHE A 203 7.95 -14.11 35.65
C PHE A 203 8.94 -14.52 34.54
N TYR A 204 10.05 -13.79 34.35
CA TYR A 204 11.02 -14.09 33.28
C TYR A 204 12.07 -15.15 33.66
N ASN A 205 12.25 -15.44 34.95
CA ASN A 205 13.38 -16.25 35.43
C ASN A 205 12.93 -17.48 36.23
N ASN A 206 11.93 -18.20 35.72
CA ASN A 206 11.44 -19.49 36.23
C ASN A 206 10.80 -19.44 37.64
N GLY A 207 10.20 -18.32 38.05
CA GLY A 207 9.29 -18.30 39.19
C GLY A 207 8.06 -19.16 38.90
N THR A 208 7.55 -19.86 39.91
CA THR A 208 6.33 -20.67 39.75
C THR A 208 5.10 -19.77 39.64
N SER A 209 4.06 -20.22 38.92
CA SER A 209 2.79 -19.50 38.83
C SER A 209 2.21 -19.14 40.20
N LYS A 210 2.40 -20.01 41.20
CA LYS A 210 1.98 -19.80 42.58
C LYS A 210 2.73 -18.63 43.24
N GLU A 211 4.03 -18.50 43.05
CA GLU A 211 4.82 -17.40 43.62
C GLU A 211 4.38 -16.05 43.03
N ILE A 212 4.12 -16.01 41.72
CA ILE A 212 3.62 -14.82 41.04
C ILE A 212 2.21 -14.45 41.54
N GLU A 213 1.34 -15.46 41.70
CA GLU A 213 0.01 -15.28 42.30
C GLU A 213 0.09 -14.71 43.72
N GLU A 214 0.91 -15.29 44.59
CA GLU A 214 1.06 -14.83 45.98
C GLU A 214 1.55 -13.38 46.06
N LEU A 215 2.51 -12.99 45.22
CA LEU A 215 2.98 -11.60 45.12
C LEU A 215 1.87 -10.67 44.62
N TYR A 216 1.14 -11.09 43.58
CA TYR A 216 0.04 -10.31 43.02
C TYR A 216 -1.07 -10.08 44.06
N GLN A 217 -1.55 -11.16 44.67
CA GLN A 217 -2.64 -11.13 45.65
C GLN A 217 -2.28 -10.26 46.86
N LYS A 218 -1.02 -10.34 47.33
CA LYS A 218 -0.57 -9.62 48.52
C LYS A 218 -0.39 -8.12 48.28
N TYR A 219 0.11 -7.70 47.12
CA TYR A 219 0.57 -6.31 46.93
C TYR A 219 -0.22 -5.50 45.89
N PHE A 220 -0.99 -6.12 44.99
CA PHE A 220 -1.57 -5.46 43.82
C PHE A 220 -3.10 -5.55 43.70
N THR A 221 -3.77 -6.20 44.65
CA THR A 221 -5.26 -6.31 44.69
C THR A 221 -5.95 -5.15 45.40
N SER A 222 -5.18 -4.24 46.02
CA SER A 222 -5.69 -3.03 46.65
C SER A 222 -6.42 -2.13 45.65
N LYS A 223 -7.52 -1.48 46.06
CA LYS A 223 -8.27 -0.52 45.24
C LYS A 223 -7.61 0.86 45.08
N ASP A 224 -6.29 0.96 45.23
CA ASP A 224 -5.60 2.21 44.93
C ASP A 224 -5.44 2.43 43.42
N ASN A 225 -5.14 3.66 43.02
CA ASN A 225 -5.11 4.04 41.61
C ASN A 225 -3.71 3.90 40.96
N SER A 226 -2.81 3.10 41.56
CA SER A 226 -1.45 2.98 41.06
C SER A 226 -1.39 2.22 39.72
N ILE A 227 -0.60 2.73 38.78
CA ILE A 227 -0.32 2.10 37.48
C ILE A 227 0.36 0.72 37.62
N LEU A 228 1.00 0.47 38.76
CA LEU A 228 1.63 -0.82 39.03
C LEU A 228 0.61 -1.95 39.22
N ASN A 229 -0.63 -1.64 39.60
CA ASN A 229 -1.68 -2.67 39.74
C ASN A 229 -1.97 -3.35 38.39
N PRO A 230 -2.33 -2.64 37.31
CA PRO A 230 -2.56 -3.28 36.03
C PRO A 230 -1.28 -3.82 35.37
N TRP A 231 -0.10 -3.23 35.63
CA TRP A 231 1.17 -3.82 35.16
C TRP A 231 1.46 -5.17 35.82
N ALA A 232 1.28 -5.28 37.14
CA ALA A 232 1.42 -6.56 37.84
C ALA A 232 0.36 -7.58 37.42
N MET A 233 -0.89 -7.12 37.19
CA MET A 233 -1.98 -7.96 36.72
C MET A 233 -1.67 -8.62 35.38
N HIS A 234 -0.95 -7.95 34.48
CA HIS A 234 -0.51 -8.55 33.21
C HIS A 234 0.36 -9.79 33.42
N TYR A 235 1.43 -9.66 34.19
CA TYR A 235 2.34 -10.77 34.47
C TYR A 235 1.65 -11.90 35.24
N PHE A 236 0.78 -11.56 36.20
CA PHE A 236 -0.06 -12.54 36.88
C PHE A 236 -0.95 -13.26 35.87
N ALA A 237 -1.69 -12.55 35.02
CA ALA A 237 -2.54 -13.16 34.00
C ALA A 237 -1.76 -14.14 33.12
N MET A 238 -0.57 -13.73 32.66
CA MET A 238 0.31 -14.56 31.83
C MET A 238 0.85 -15.81 32.53
N SER A 239 0.91 -15.83 33.87
CA SER A 239 1.31 -17.00 34.64
C SER A 239 0.18 -18.01 34.92
N ILE A 240 -1.08 -17.64 34.64
CA ILE A 240 -2.25 -18.51 34.92
C ILE A 240 -2.32 -19.66 33.90
N GLU A 241 -2.41 -20.88 34.42
CA GLU A 241 -2.56 -22.11 33.62
C GLU A 241 -3.97 -22.24 33.01
N ASP A 242 -5.03 -21.97 33.79
CA ASP A 242 -6.42 -21.94 33.30
C ASP A 242 -6.57 -20.83 32.24
N GLN A 243 -6.72 -21.23 30.98
CA GLN A 243 -6.76 -20.33 29.85
C GLN A 243 -7.95 -19.36 29.89
N ALA A 244 -9.12 -19.80 30.38
CA ALA A 244 -10.31 -18.96 30.49
C ALA A 244 -10.17 -17.93 31.61
N LEU A 245 -9.56 -18.33 32.73
CA LEU A 245 -9.23 -17.40 33.81
C LEU A 245 -8.15 -16.40 33.39
N ARG A 246 -7.13 -16.85 32.64
CA ARG A 246 -6.12 -15.98 32.03
C ARG A 246 -6.77 -14.95 31.10
N ASN A 247 -7.61 -15.38 30.16
CA ASN A 247 -8.35 -14.50 29.25
C ASN A 247 -9.17 -13.45 30.03
N TYR A 248 -9.83 -13.86 31.10
CA TYR A 248 -10.57 -12.94 31.97
C TYR A 248 -9.67 -11.85 32.56
N TYR A 249 -8.52 -12.21 33.15
CA TYR A 249 -7.59 -11.20 33.67
C TYR A 249 -6.95 -10.35 32.57
N LEU A 250 -6.63 -10.91 31.41
CA LEU A 250 -6.17 -10.15 30.25
C LEU A 250 -7.19 -9.09 29.81
N SER A 251 -8.50 -9.41 29.85
CA SER A 251 -9.55 -8.43 29.55
C SER A 251 -9.57 -7.24 30.53
N LYS A 252 -9.24 -7.49 31.80
CA LYS A 252 -9.12 -6.44 32.82
C LYS A 252 -7.87 -5.60 32.63
N VAL A 253 -6.75 -6.23 32.25
CA VAL A 253 -5.51 -5.52 31.89
C VAL A 253 -5.75 -4.58 30.71
N PHE A 254 -6.46 -5.03 29.67
CA PHE A 254 -6.77 -4.21 28.49
C PHE A 254 -7.52 -2.91 28.82
N VAL A 255 -8.46 -2.97 29.75
CA VAL A 255 -9.22 -1.80 30.19
C VAL A 255 -8.35 -0.83 30.99
N SER A 256 -7.41 -1.35 31.78
CA SER A 256 -6.70 -0.60 32.82
C SER A 256 -5.28 -0.18 32.45
N CYS A 257 -4.74 -0.66 31.32
CA CYS A 257 -3.39 -0.34 30.84
C CYS A 257 -3.33 -0.28 29.31
N ASP A 258 -3.09 0.92 28.79
CA ASP A 258 -2.97 1.23 27.37
C ASP A 258 -1.70 0.59 26.78
N GLU A 259 -0.58 0.65 27.51
CA GLU A 259 0.71 0.09 27.07
C GLU A 259 0.69 -1.44 26.97
N LYS A 260 -0.33 -2.10 27.50
CA LYS A 260 -0.50 -3.56 27.44
C LYS A 260 -1.54 -4.00 26.43
N ALA A 261 -2.24 -3.06 25.78
CA ALA A 261 -3.33 -3.41 24.87
C ALA A 261 -2.86 -4.38 23.77
N PHE A 262 -1.72 -4.11 23.13
CA PHE A 262 -1.18 -4.96 22.07
C PHE A 262 -0.75 -6.35 22.58
N ALA A 263 -0.01 -6.38 23.69
CA ALA A 263 0.41 -7.64 24.33
C ALA A 263 -0.80 -8.48 24.80
N VAL A 264 -1.85 -7.84 25.31
CA VAL A 264 -3.12 -8.53 25.61
C VAL A 264 -3.70 -9.13 24.35
N MET A 265 -3.81 -8.36 23.26
CA MET A 265 -4.40 -8.84 22.01
C MET A 265 -3.65 -10.03 21.38
N LEU A 266 -2.33 -10.10 21.55
CA LEU A 266 -1.52 -11.26 21.12
C LEU A 266 -1.80 -12.52 21.94
N ASN A 267 -2.10 -12.38 23.24
CA ASN A 267 -2.22 -13.50 24.18
C ASN A 267 -3.67 -13.88 24.52
N PHE A 268 -4.64 -13.08 24.10
CA PHE A 268 -6.07 -13.34 24.27
C PHE A 268 -6.54 -14.38 23.24
N ASP A 269 -7.22 -15.43 23.70
CA ASP A 269 -7.73 -16.52 22.85
C ASP A 269 -9.22 -16.33 22.54
N ASP A 270 -9.56 -16.11 21.28
CA ASP A 270 -10.93 -15.88 20.82
C ASP A 270 -11.77 -17.17 20.66
N LYS A 271 -11.18 -18.35 20.91
CA LYS A 271 -11.86 -19.65 20.80
C LYS A 271 -12.53 -20.11 22.09
N ILE A 272 -12.19 -19.52 23.23
CA ILE A 272 -12.66 -19.92 24.58
C ILE A 272 -13.55 -18.86 25.25
N ILE A 273 -14.29 -18.10 24.43
CA ILE A 273 -15.06 -16.94 24.91
C ILE A 273 -16.18 -17.37 25.85
N GLU A 274 -16.89 -18.47 25.57
CA GLU A 274 -17.99 -18.94 26.41
C GLU A 274 -17.51 -19.34 27.81
N GLU A 275 -16.34 -19.97 27.92
CA GLU A 275 -15.69 -20.29 29.19
C GLU A 275 -15.22 -19.02 29.90
N THR A 276 -14.61 -18.09 29.15
CA THR A 276 -14.14 -16.81 29.70
C THR A 276 -15.29 -16.00 30.30
N LEU A 277 -16.46 -15.97 29.64
CA LEU A 277 -17.64 -15.24 30.09
C LEU A 277 -18.17 -15.74 31.45
N LYS A 278 -17.90 -17.00 31.85
CA LYS A 278 -18.29 -17.54 33.16
C LYS A 278 -17.55 -16.85 34.32
N TYR A 279 -16.40 -16.25 34.06
CA TYR A 279 -15.64 -15.51 35.07
C TYR A 279 -16.11 -14.06 35.25
N ALA A 280 -16.74 -13.47 34.24
CA ALA A 280 -17.22 -12.09 34.25
C ALA A 280 -18.26 -11.84 35.35
N LYS A 281 -18.13 -10.72 36.06
CA LYS A 281 -18.95 -10.39 37.24
C LYS A 281 -20.10 -9.43 36.96
N ASN A 282 -20.04 -8.72 35.84
CA ASN A 282 -21.01 -7.70 35.47
C ASN A 282 -21.03 -7.52 33.94
N ASP A 283 -22.00 -6.77 33.45
CA ASP A 283 -22.20 -6.56 32.02
C ASP A 283 -21.06 -5.78 31.36
N PHE A 284 -20.38 -4.91 32.12
CA PHE A 284 -19.18 -4.25 31.63
C PHE A 284 -18.08 -5.26 31.30
N GLU A 285 -17.73 -6.15 32.22
CA GLU A 285 -16.73 -7.19 32.00
C GLU A 285 -17.09 -8.13 30.83
N LYS A 286 -18.36 -8.54 30.73
CA LYS A 286 -18.85 -9.34 29.59
C LYS A 286 -18.68 -8.59 28.27
N GLY A 287 -19.07 -7.32 28.23
CA GLY A 287 -18.97 -6.46 27.06
C GLY A 287 -17.53 -6.29 26.59
N ILE A 288 -16.55 -6.19 27.51
CA ILE A 288 -15.12 -6.12 27.15
C ILE A 288 -14.62 -7.43 26.53
N ILE A 289 -14.96 -8.58 27.11
CA ILE A 289 -14.57 -9.90 26.59
C ILE A 289 -15.08 -10.07 25.16
N LEU A 290 -16.35 -9.72 24.91
CA LEU A 290 -16.93 -9.75 23.57
C LEU A 290 -16.28 -8.72 22.64
N ALA A 291 -15.92 -7.53 23.13
CA ALA A 291 -15.25 -6.54 22.30
C ALA A 291 -13.87 -7.03 21.83
N LEU A 292 -13.07 -7.64 22.72
CA LEU A 292 -11.76 -8.21 22.40
C LEU A 292 -11.86 -9.31 21.34
N LYS A 293 -12.88 -10.18 21.43
CA LYS A 293 -13.20 -11.17 20.38
C LYS A 293 -13.40 -10.49 19.01
N CYS A 294 -14.16 -9.40 18.96
CA CYS A 294 -14.45 -8.71 17.69
C CYS A 294 -13.25 -7.96 17.09
N MET A 295 -12.27 -7.55 17.90
CA MET A 295 -11.11 -6.77 17.42
C MET A 295 -10.19 -7.55 16.46
N ARG A 296 -10.24 -8.89 16.45
CA ARG A 296 -9.47 -9.75 15.53
C ARG A 296 -10.33 -10.42 14.46
N ASN A 297 -11.65 -10.21 14.47
CA ASN A 297 -12.54 -10.84 13.50
C ASN A 297 -12.52 -10.05 12.17
N PRO A 298 -12.05 -10.63 11.04
CA PRO A 298 -12.17 -9.99 9.73
C PRO A 298 -13.58 -10.10 9.16
N ALA A 299 -14.42 -11.05 9.61
CA ALA A 299 -15.77 -11.27 9.10
C ALA A 299 -16.80 -10.30 9.73
N PRO A 300 -18.04 -10.23 9.18
CA PRO A 300 -19.12 -9.43 9.76
C PRO A 300 -19.39 -9.75 11.23
N ALA A 301 -19.53 -8.72 12.08
CA ALA A 301 -19.66 -8.90 13.53
C ALA A 301 -20.96 -8.32 14.15
N LEU A 302 -21.97 -7.99 13.35
CA LEU A 302 -23.17 -7.28 13.83
C LEU A 302 -23.90 -7.99 14.98
N LYS A 303 -23.93 -9.32 15.00
CA LYS A 303 -24.53 -10.10 16.11
C LYS A 303 -23.85 -9.77 17.44
N ASP A 304 -22.52 -9.85 17.48
CA ASP A 304 -21.73 -9.56 18.69
C ASP A 304 -21.83 -8.07 19.04
N LEU A 305 -21.83 -7.16 18.05
CA LEU A 305 -22.03 -5.73 18.27
C LEU A 305 -23.37 -5.42 18.96
N LYS A 306 -24.47 -6.09 18.56
CA LYS A 306 -25.78 -5.93 19.21
C LYS A 306 -25.74 -6.33 20.69
N GLU A 307 -25.04 -7.41 21.02
CA GLU A 307 -24.87 -7.87 22.39
C GLU A 307 -23.99 -6.90 23.21
N ILE A 308 -22.87 -6.46 22.65
CA ILE A 308 -22.00 -5.45 23.26
C ILE A 308 -22.78 -4.17 23.53
N GLN A 309 -23.62 -3.71 22.60
CA GLN A 309 -24.41 -2.50 22.80
C GLN A 309 -25.48 -2.63 23.89
N GLN A 310 -26.04 -3.83 24.09
CA GLN A 310 -26.96 -4.07 25.20
C GLN A 310 -26.23 -4.06 26.55
N LEU A 311 -25.02 -4.62 26.60
CA LEU A 311 -24.23 -4.73 27.83
C LEU A 311 -23.54 -3.42 28.23
N ILE A 312 -22.99 -2.69 27.25
CA ILE A 312 -22.19 -1.47 27.46
C ILE A 312 -22.55 -0.34 26.48
N PRO A 313 -23.80 0.18 26.52
CA PRO A 313 -24.37 1.03 25.47
C PRO A 313 -23.67 2.37 25.22
N GLN A 314 -22.85 2.86 26.17
CA GLN A 314 -22.14 4.14 26.08
C GLN A 314 -20.63 3.99 25.85
N SER A 315 -20.18 2.75 25.63
CA SER A 315 -18.77 2.40 25.55
C SER A 315 -18.09 2.90 24.28
N GLU A 316 -16.85 3.36 24.42
CA GLU A 316 -15.97 3.68 23.30
C GLU A 316 -15.64 2.45 22.44
N TYR A 317 -15.60 1.25 23.04
CA TYR A 317 -15.33 -0.01 22.33
C TYR A 317 -16.41 -0.33 21.30
N PHE A 318 -17.68 -0.03 21.58
CA PHE A 318 -18.76 -0.22 20.60
C PHE A 318 -18.56 0.70 19.41
N SER A 319 -18.28 1.99 19.67
CA SER A 319 -18.05 2.98 18.59
C SER A 319 -16.85 2.58 17.74
N PHE A 320 -15.77 2.14 18.38
CA PHE A 320 -14.59 1.63 17.69
C PHE A 320 -14.88 0.43 16.78
N LEU A 321 -15.63 -0.57 17.28
CA LEU A 321 -16.00 -1.74 16.49
C LEU A 321 -16.93 -1.39 15.33
N VAL A 322 -17.86 -0.43 15.51
CA VAL A 322 -18.66 0.11 14.40
C VAL A 322 -17.77 0.73 13.33
N GLY A 323 -16.75 1.50 13.71
CA GLY A 323 -15.77 2.05 12.78
C GLY A 323 -15.05 0.95 11.99
N ARG A 324 -14.65 -0.14 12.66
CA ARG A 324 -14.06 -1.32 12.00
C ARG A 324 -15.02 -1.95 10.99
N GLU A 325 -16.30 -2.15 11.33
CA GLU A 325 -17.27 -2.71 10.39
C GLU A 325 -17.51 -1.79 9.17
N ILE A 326 -17.46 -0.48 9.36
CA ILE A 326 -17.53 0.48 8.24
C ILE A 326 -16.30 0.35 7.35
N ASN A 327 -15.09 0.30 7.91
CA ASN A 327 -13.88 0.14 7.10
C ASN A 327 -13.83 -1.21 6.36
N LYS A 328 -14.39 -2.27 6.93
CA LYS A 328 -14.59 -3.54 6.21
C LYS A 328 -15.48 -3.35 4.99
N LEU A 329 -16.64 -2.69 5.16
CA LEU A 329 -17.55 -2.40 4.06
C LEU A 329 -16.93 -1.49 2.99
N GLU A 330 -16.13 -0.50 3.39
CA GLU A 330 -15.35 0.32 2.46
C GLU A 330 -14.37 -0.53 1.66
N ASP A 331 -13.66 -1.45 2.31
CA ASP A 331 -12.76 -2.33 1.59
C ASP A 331 -13.51 -3.31 0.65
N TRP A 332 -14.55 -3.99 1.15
CA TRP A 332 -15.29 -4.99 0.38
C TRP A 332 -16.05 -4.37 -0.80
N ILE A 333 -16.55 -3.14 -0.67
CA ILE A 333 -17.38 -2.49 -1.69
C ILE A 333 -16.59 -1.43 -2.47
N PHE A 334 -15.88 -0.51 -1.80
CA PHE A 334 -15.20 0.58 -2.49
C PHE A 334 -13.92 0.14 -3.19
N THR A 335 -13.10 -0.74 -2.59
CA THR A 335 -11.88 -1.23 -3.25
C THR A 335 -12.16 -1.79 -4.64
N PRO A 336 -13.06 -2.79 -4.83
CA PRO A 336 -13.34 -3.32 -6.17
C PRO A 336 -14.13 -2.36 -7.07
N LYS A 337 -14.82 -1.35 -6.52
CA LYS A 337 -15.59 -0.36 -7.28
C LYS A 337 -14.72 0.76 -7.86
N TYR A 338 -13.70 1.21 -7.13
CA TYR A 338 -12.88 2.37 -7.48
C TYR A 338 -11.43 2.01 -7.83
N THR A 339 -11.04 0.75 -7.70
CA THR A 339 -9.75 0.22 -8.12
C THR A 339 -9.94 -1.04 -8.97
N GLN A 340 -8.85 -1.65 -9.40
CA GLN A 340 -8.87 -2.96 -10.07
C GLN A 340 -8.47 -4.10 -9.13
N GLY A 341 -8.21 -3.78 -7.86
CA GLY A 341 -7.86 -4.75 -6.83
C GLY A 341 -9.08 -5.47 -6.28
N ALA A 342 -8.81 -6.62 -5.66
CA ALA A 342 -9.74 -7.27 -4.76
C ALA A 342 -9.69 -6.58 -3.38
N PRO A 343 -10.71 -6.82 -2.52
CA PRO A 343 -10.63 -6.42 -1.12
C PRO A 343 -9.40 -7.00 -0.42
N SER A 344 -8.99 -6.34 0.67
CA SER A 344 -7.73 -6.59 1.38
C SER A 344 -7.64 -7.97 2.04
N VAL A 345 -8.77 -8.46 2.55
CA VAL A 345 -8.91 -9.85 2.98
C VAL A 345 -9.21 -10.69 1.75
N VAL A 346 -8.14 -11.14 1.10
CA VAL A 346 -8.22 -12.15 0.04
C VAL A 346 -8.21 -13.54 0.67
N PHE A 347 -9.10 -14.42 0.22
CA PHE A 347 -8.94 -15.85 0.47
C PHE A 347 -7.70 -16.32 -0.30
N GLU A 348 -6.87 -17.20 0.29
CA GLU A 348 -5.68 -17.73 -0.38
C GLU A 348 -6.03 -18.31 -1.76
N THR A 349 -5.53 -17.61 -2.78
CA THR A 349 -5.51 -17.86 -4.23
C THR A 349 -6.80 -18.32 -4.94
N SER A 350 -6.82 -17.98 -6.22
CA SER A 350 -7.72 -18.43 -7.30
C SER A 350 -8.02 -19.93 -7.38
N ASP A 351 -7.40 -20.77 -6.54
CA ASP A 351 -7.59 -22.21 -6.52
C ASP A 351 -8.91 -22.65 -5.84
N TRP A 352 -9.47 -21.84 -4.93
CA TRP A 352 -10.72 -22.18 -4.23
C TRP A 352 -11.99 -21.87 -5.02
N TYR A 353 -11.93 -20.90 -5.94
CA TYR A 353 -13.08 -20.53 -6.76
C TYR A 353 -12.86 -20.98 -8.20
N LEU A 354 -13.57 -22.05 -8.58
CA LEU A 354 -13.70 -22.48 -9.98
C LEU A 354 -14.20 -21.33 -10.90
N ASP A 355 -14.87 -20.32 -10.33
CA ASP A 355 -15.33 -19.11 -11.02
C ASP A 355 -15.23 -17.87 -10.09
N TYR A 356 -14.12 -17.13 -10.19
CA TYR A 356 -13.85 -15.92 -9.40
C TYR A 356 -14.87 -14.81 -9.63
N GLU A 357 -15.32 -14.60 -10.87
CA GLU A 357 -16.27 -13.55 -11.22
C GLU A 357 -17.65 -13.81 -10.60
N LYS A 358 -18.06 -15.09 -10.54
CA LYS A 358 -19.27 -15.48 -9.82
C LYS A 358 -19.14 -15.22 -8.33
N ALA A 359 -18.03 -15.62 -7.71
CA ALA A 359 -17.79 -15.42 -6.28
C ALA A 359 -17.79 -13.93 -5.90
N LYS A 360 -17.16 -13.09 -6.73
CA LYS A 360 -17.16 -11.63 -6.57
C LYS A 360 -18.57 -11.05 -6.54
N LYS A 361 -19.45 -11.45 -7.48
CA LYS A 361 -20.85 -11.00 -7.51
C LYS A 361 -21.66 -11.49 -6.32
N GLU A 362 -21.46 -12.74 -5.89
CA GLU A 362 -22.14 -13.29 -4.72
C GLU A 362 -21.73 -12.59 -3.43
N ASN A 363 -20.45 -12.23 -3.28
CA ASN A 363 -19.97 -11.47 -2.14
C ASN A 363 -20.51 -10.04 -2.15
N GLU A 364 -20.51 -9.36 -3.30
CA GLU A 364 -21.09 -8.01 -3.43
C GLU A 364 -22.53 -7.95 -2.91
N ILE A 365 -23.38 -8.95 -3.25
CA ILE A 365 -24.76 -9.04 -2.75
C ILE A 365 -24.79 -9.16 -1.21
N LYS A 366 -23.92 -9.99 -0.63
CA LYS A 366 -23.83 -10.18 0.83
C LYS A 366 -23.33 -8.92 1.53
N ASP A 367 -22.38 -8.22 0.94
CA ASP A 367 -21.76 -7.03 1.51
C ASP A 367 -22.77 -5.88 1.57
N TYR A 368 -23.56 -5.66 0.51
CA TYR A 368 -24.66 -4.70 0.54
C TYR A 368 -25.80 -5.10 1.49
N ALA A 369 -26.10 -6.40 1.63
CA ALA A 369 -27.06 -6.86 2.63
C ALA A 369 -26.58 -6.53 4.06
N TYR A 370 -25.31 -6.84 4.35
CA TYR A 370 -24.69 -6.55 5.65
C TYR A 370 -24.66 -5.05 5.95
N LEU A 371 -24.29 -4.23 4.96
CA LEU A 371 -24.33 -2.77 5.06
C LEU A 371 -25.71 -2.29 5.51
N ASN A 372 -26.77 -2.78 4.87
CA ASN A 372 -28.14 -2.37 5.18
C ASN A 372 -28.57 -2.79 6.58
N GLU A 373 -28.19 -3.99 7.04
CA GLU A 373 -28.45 -4.44 8.40
C GLU A 373 -27.73 -3.59 9.45
N LEU A 374 -26.44 -3.29 9.24
CA LEU A 374 -25.66 -2.45 10.15
C LEU A 374 -26.23 -1.03 10.20
N LYS A 375 -26.48 -0.41 9.04
CA LYS A 375 -27.08 0.92 8.93
C LYS A 375 -28.44 0.98 9.63
N GLY A 376 -29.33 0.02 9.34
CA GLY A 376 -30.66 -0.06 9.96
C GLY A 376 -30.59 -0.22 11.49
N TYR A 377 -29.63 -1.01 11.98
CA TYR A 377 -29.40 -1.14 13.41
C TYR A 377 -28.91 0.16 14.06
N LEU A 378 -27.91 0.84 13.47
CA LEU A 378 -27.40 2.11 14.00
C LEU A 378 -28.50 3.18 14.04
N ILE A 379 -29.33 3.27 13.00
CA ILE A 379 -30.49 4.18 12.97
C ILE A 379 -31.45 3.87 14.11
N SER A 380 -31.73 2.59 14.38
CA SER A 380 -32.70 2.20 15.42
C SER A 380 -32.23 2.47 16.84
N ILE A 381 -30.91 2.60 17.08
CA ILE A 381 -30.36 2.94 18.39
C ILE A 381 -29.88 4.40 18.48
N GLN A 382 -29.90 5.16 17.38
CA GLN A 382 -29.30 6.49 17.31
C GLN A 382 -29.89 7.46 18.34
N PHE A 383 -31.20 7.39 18.57
CA PHE A 383 -31.90 8.27 19.51
C PHE A 383 -31.51 8.03 20.98
N GLN A 384 -30.90 6.89 21.30
CA GLN A 384 -30.45 6.53 22.64
C GLN A 384 -29.06 7.11 22.96
N ALA A 385 -28.31 7.53 21.93
CA ALA A 385 -26.98 8.10 22.10
C ALA A 385 -27.04 9.57 22.53
N VAL A 386 -26.07 9.97 23.35
CA VAL A 386 -25.91 11.35 23.84
C VAL A 386 -24.48 11.83 23.63
N GLY A 387 -24.29 13.15 23.62
CA GLY A 387 -22.98 13.78 23.48
C GLY A 387 -22.20 13.28 22.27
N GLU A 388 -20.90 13.05 22.46
CA GLU A 388 -19.97 12.60 21.42
C GLU A 388 -20.40 11.31 20.70
N GLN A 389 -21.03 10.36 21.42
CA GLN A 389 -21.49 9.12 20.80
C GLN A 389 -22.60 9.36 19.77
N LYS A 390 -23.46 10.35 20.01
CA LYS A 390 -24.52 10.73 19.06
C LYS A 390 -23.93 11.29 17.77
N ASP A 391 -22.92 12.16 17.89
CA ASP A 391 -22.20 12.70 16.74
C ASP A 391 -21.46 11.60 15.98
N PHE A 392 -20.84 10.65 16.69
CA PHE A 392 -20.21 9.48 16.08
C PHE A 392 -21.24 8.62 15.31
N TYR A 393 -22.41 8.32 15.89
CA TYR A 393 -23.47 7.57 15.20
C TYR A 393 -23.99 8.27 13.96
N ASN A 394 -24.23 9.59 14.03
CA ASN A 394 -24.64 10.36 12.85
C ASN A 394 -23.60 10.24 11.73
N THR A 395 -22.32 10.33 12.09
CA THR A 395 -21.20 10.21 11.17
C THR A 395 -21.12 8.80 10.56
N ALA A 396 -21.23 7.75 11.39
CA ALA A 396 -21.22 6.36 10.98
C ALA A 396 -22.38 6.03 10.01
N ILE A 397 -23.60 6.46 10.35
CA ILE A 397 -24.78 6.28 9.50
C ILE A 397 -24.61 7.02 8.18
N ALA A 398 -24.14 8.27 8.21
CA ALA A 398 -23.89 9.04 6.99
C ALA A 398 -22.90 8.33 6.05
N GLN A 399 -21.80 7.79 6.60
CA GLN A 399 -20.84 7.03 5.80
C GLN A 399 -21.46 5.78 5.15
N LEU A 400 -22.24 4.99 5.91
CA LEU A 400 -22.93 3.83 5.36
C LEU A 400 -23.93 4.22 4.25
N CYS A 401 -24.59 5.37 4.38
CA CYS A 401 -25.45 5.89 3.31
C CYS A 401 -24.63 6.21 2.05
N PHE A 402 -23.44 6.83 2.18
CA PHE A 402 -22.58 7.11 1.02
C PHE A 402 -22.03 5.84 0.36
N ILE A 403 -21.72 4.80 1.15
CA ILE A 403 -21.34 3.50 0.59
C ILE A 403 -22.49 2.89 -0.23
N ASN A 404 -23.73 3.06 0.23
CA ASN A 404 -24.93 2.61 -0.46
C ASN A 404 -25.44 3.56 -1.57
N ASP A 405 -24.68 4.60 -1.93
CA ASP A 405 -25.10 5.69 -2.84
C ASP A 405 -26.44 6.39 -2.43
N GLU A 406 -26.83 6.36 -1.15
CA GLU A 406 -28.00 7.04 -0.56
C GLU A 406 -27.67 8.49 -0.13
N ILE A 407 -27.32 9.33 -1.11
CA ILE A 407 -26.68 10.62 -0.84
C ILE A 407 -27.55 11.58 -0.02
N ASP A 408 -28.85 11.65 -0.28
CA ASP A 408 -29.77 12.53 0.47
C ASP A 408 -29.88 12.15 1.94
N LEU A 409 -29.97 10.85 2.23
CA LEU A 409 -30.03 10.36 3.61
C LEU A 409 -28.69 10.59 4.31
N GLY A 410 -27.58 10.32 3.61
CA GLY A 410 -26.23 10.61 4.11
C GLY A 410 -26.05 12.09 4.47
N LYS A 411 -26.54 13.00 3.62
CA LYS A 411 -26.58 14.44 3.90
C LYS A 411 -27.40 14.77 5.13
N GLN A 412 -28.61 14.21 5.28
CA GLN A 412 -29.46 14.43 6.46
C GLN A 412 -28.76 14.05 7.77
N TYR A 413 -27.97 12.97 7.79
CA TYR A 413 -27.21 12.58 8.97
C TYR A 413 -25.93 13.42 9.16
N SER A 414 -25.25 13.80 8.08
CA SER A 414 -24.10 14.72 8.12
C SER A 414 -24.49 16.09 8.71
N ASP A 415 -25.67 16.60 8.35
CA ASP A 415 -26.23 17.86 8.85
C ASP A 415 -26.57 17.79 10.36
N LYS A 416 -26.76 16.58 10.92
CA LYS A 416 -27.02 16.36 12.35
C LYS A 416 -25.75 16.30 13.20
N ILE A 417 -24.55 16.30 12.61
CA ILE A 417 -23.28 16.33 13.34
C ILE A 417 -23.08 17.73 13.94
N SER A 418 -23.00 17.79 15.27
CA SER A 418 -22.79 19.01 16.04
C SER A 418 -21.55 19.78 15.58
N SER A 419 -21.57 21.11 15.60
CA SER A 419 -20.37 21.93 15.37
C SER A 419 -19.31 21.81 16.47
N ASN A 420 -19.71 21.29 17.64
CA ASN A 420 -18.83 21.08 18.80
C ASN A 420 -18.37 19.62 18.93
N ALA A 421 -18.64 18.76 17.94
CA ALA A 421 -18.10 17.41 17.93
C ALA A 421 -16.55 17.46 17.93
N ASN A 422 -15.91 16.39 18.40
CA ASN A 422 -14.45 16.33 18.49
C ASN A 422 -13.78 16.50 17.10
N ALA A 423 -12.48 16.80 17.11
CA ALA A 423 -11.71 17.09 15.89
C ALA A 423 -11.78 15.98 14.83
N SER A 424 -11.71 14.70 15.24
CA SER A 424 -11.80 13.56 14.32
C SER A 424 -13.19 13.45 13.66
N ILE A 425 -14.26 13.70 14.41
CA ILE A 425 -15.63 13.71 13.87
C ILE A 425 -15.85 14.90 12.92
N GLN A 426 -15.34 16.10 13.24
CA GLN A 426 -15.38 17.24 12.31
C GLN A 426 -14.62 16.95 11.03
N LEU A 427 -13.44 16.33 11.13
CA LEU A 427 -12.67 15.92 9.96
C LEU A 427 -13.45 14.96 9.07
N GLN A 428 -14.11 13.96 9.66
CA GLN A 428 -14.94 13.03 8.90
C GLN A 428 -16.13 13.75 8.23
N LYS A 429 -16.69 14.79 8.85
CA LYS A 429 -17.72 15.62 8.24
C LYS A 429 -17.22 16.31 6.97
N HIS A 430 -15.97 16.76 6.91
CA HIS A 430 -15.37 17.31 5.68
C HIS A 430 -15.30 16.28 4.55
N ILE A 431 -14.94 15.03 4.85
CA ILE A 431 -14.98 13.92 3.89
C ILE A 431 -16.41 13.74 3.35
N GLN A 432 -17.41 13.75 4.23
CA GLN A 432 -18.81 13.57 3.87
C GLN A 432 -19.33 14.73 3.00
N LEU A 433 -18.95 15.97 3.31
CA LEU A 433 -19.26 17.14 2.49
C LEU A 433 -18.66 17.03 1.09
N ALA A 434 -17.42 16.51 0.97
CA ALA A 434 -16.81 16.26 -0.33
C ALA A 434 -17.58 15.19 -1.12
N LEU A 435 -17.99 14.09 -0.47
CA LEU A 435 -18.78 13.03 -1.11
C LEU A 435 -20.14 13.56 -1.60
N ILE A 436 -20.82 14.41 -0.82
CA ILE A 436 -22.06 15.08 -1.22
C ILE A 436 -21.79 15.98 -2.43
N ALA A 437 -20.75 16.81 -2.38
CA ALA A 437 -20.39 17.73 -3.46
C ALA A 437 -20.09 16.98 -4.77
N LEU A 438 -19.35 15.87 -4.71
CA LEU A 438 -19.03 15.04 -5.89
C LEU A 438 -20.28 14.42 -6.54
N LYS A 439 -21.31 14.09 -5.76
CA LYS A 439 -22.48 13.33 -6.22
C LYS A 439 -23.69 14.20 -6.59
N GLN A 440 -23.91 15.30 -5.87
CA GLN A 440 -25.05 16.19 -6.05
C GLN A 440 -24.68 17.53 -6.68
N GLY A 441 -23.43 17.98 -6.53
CA GLY A 441 -22.94 19.21 -7.14
C GLY A 441 -22.70 19.07 -8.64
N ASP A 442 -22.60 20.20 -9.33
CA ASP A 442 -22.02 20.23 -10.66
C ASP A 442 -20.51 20.37 -10.52
N ILE A 443 -19.78 19.28 -10.74
CA ILE A 443 -18.31 19.25 -10.59
C ILE A 443 -17.57 20.20 -11.53
N SER A 444 -18.25 20.77 -12.54
CA SER A 444 -17.67 21.81 -13.40
C SER A 444 -17.75 23.21 -12.79
N ASP A 445 -18.66 23.43 -11.84
CA ASP A 445 -18.90 24.73 -11.22
C ASP A 445 -17.87 25.08 -10.13
N GLU A 446 -17.64 26.38 -9.93
CA GLU A 446 -16.65 26.87 -8.96
C GLU A 446 -17.07 26.65 -7.51
N LYS A 447 -18.38 26.57 -7.24
CA LYS A 447 -18.89 26.35 -5.88
C LYS A 447 -18.56 24.95 -5.38
N THR A 448 -18.80 23.94 -6.22
CA THR A 448 -18.51 22.54 -5.95
C THR A 448 -17.00 22.34 -5.82
N LYS A 449 -16.22 22.89 -6.75
CA LYS A 449 -14.74 22.88 -6.66
C LYS A 449 -14.21 23.52 -5.38
N GLN A 450 -14.80 24.63 -4.94
CA GLN A 450 -14.42 25.27 -3.69
C GLN A 450 -14.70 24.37 -2.48
N ILE A 451 -15.88 23.72 -2.42
CA ILE A 451 -16.20 22.76 -1.34
C ILE A 451 -15.20 21.59 -1.35
N LEU A 452 -14.87 21.04 -2.53
CA LEU A 452 -13.89 19.96 -2.64
C LEU A 452 -12.52 20.41 -2.16
N PHE A 453 -12.06 21.60 -2.56
CA PHE A 453 -10.79 22.17 -2.13
C PHE A 453 -10.73 22.35 -0.62
N GLU A 454 -11.75 22.96 -0.02
CA GLU A 454 -11.84 23.17 1.43
C GLU A 454 -11.82 21.84 2.20
N SER A 455 -12.56 20.83 1.72
CA SER A 455 -12.56 19.50 2.30
C SER A 455 -11.21 18.79 2.17
N PHE A 456 -10.50 18.94 1.03
CA PHE A 456 -9.19 18.32 0.84
C PHE A 456 -8.13 18.95 1.75
N ILE A 457 -8.09 20.28 1.83
CA ILE A 457 -7.14 21.00 2.69
C ILE A 457 -7.40 20.73 4.17
N ALA A 458 -8.67 20.66 4.60
CA ALA A 458 -9.00 20.35 5.99
C ALA A 458 -8.40 19.00 6.46
N ILE A 459 -8.24 18.04 5.55
CA ILE A 459 -7.60 16.75 5.84
C ILE A 459 -6.08 16.85 5.71
N GLU A 460 -5.60 17.56 4.68
CA GLU A 460 -4.16 17.69 4.42
C GLU A 460 -3.41 18.46 5.50
N ASP A 461 -4.03 19.47 6.13
CA ASP A 461 -3.43 20.22 7.25
C ASP A 461 -3.16 19.35 8.49
N ILE A 462 -3.82 18.19 8.59
CA ILE A 462 -3.69 17.26 9.73
C ILE A 462 -2.84 16.04 9.35
N VAL A 463 -2.82 15.64 8.08
CA VAL A 463 -2.19 14.38 7.62
C VAL A 463 -0.69 14.30 7.91
N GLU A 464 0.01 15.44 7.98
CA GLU A 464 1.43 15.49 8.33
C GLU A 464 1.69 15.13 9.80
N ASN A 465 0.71 15.39 10.68
CA ASN A 465 0.78 15.09 12.11
C ASN A 465 0.11 13.75 12.48
N ASP A 466 -0.79 13.24 11.63
CA ASP A 466 -1.42 11.92 11.77
C ASP A 466 -1.40 11.17 10.44
N ALA A 467 -0.34 10.37 10.24
CA ALA A 467 -0.14 9.60 9.02
C ALA A 467 -1.25 8.55 8.77
N THR A 468 -2.08 8.21 9.77
CA THR A 468 -3.20 7.28 9.57
C THR A 468 -4.27 7.83 8.61
N LEU A 469 -4.31 9.16 8.43
CA LEU A 469 -5.23 9.86 7.53
C LEU A 469 -4.82 9.80 6.05
N PHE A 470 -3.58 9.39 5.71
CA PHE A 470 -3.14 9.23 4.32
C PHE A 470 -4.09 8.31 3.53
N LYS A 471 -4.58 7.25 4.17
CA LYS A 471 -5.50 6.29 3.55
C LYS A 471 -6.86 6.90 3.21
N SER A 472 -7.36 7.80 4.06
CA SER A 472 -8.59 8.55 3.77
C SER A 472 -8.40 9.48 2.59
N MET A 473 -7.26 10.16 2.50
CA MET A 473 -6.94 11.02 1.36
C MET A 473 -6.79 10.22 0.06
N TYR A 474 -6.04 9.11 0.10
CA TYR A 474 -5.93 8.19 -1.03
C TYR A 474 -7.32 7.79 -1.56
N SER A 475 -8.19 7.34 -0.65
CA SER A 475 -9.53 6.86 -1.00
C SER A 475 -10.43 7.97 -1.54
N LEU A 476 -10.38 9.16 -0.93
CA LEU A 476 -11.20 10.29 -1.33
C LEU A 476 -10.82 10.79 -2.73
N TYR A 477 -9.52 10.90 -3.00
CA TYR A 477 -9.03 11.28 -4.32
C TYR A 477 -9.33 10.22 -5.38
N ARG A 478 -9.25 8.92 -5.05
CA ARG A 478 -9.65 7.84 -5.96
C ARG A 478 -11.12 7.93 -6.34
N ILE A 479 -11.99 8.17 -5.37
CA ILE A 479 -13.43 8.37 -5.63
C ILE A 479 -13.66 9.63 -6.47
N ALA A 480 -13.01 10.75 -6.12
CA ALA A 480 -13.12 11.99 -6.88
C ALA A 480 -12.66 11.81 -8.33
N SER A 481 -11.48 11.20 -8.54
CA SER A 481 -10.95 10.87 -9.86
C SER A 481 -11.96 10.10 -10.71
N LYS A 482 -12.56 9.03 -10.15
CA LYS A 482 -13.59 8.26 -10.84
C LYS A 482 -14.81 9.09 -11.21
N GLN A 483 -15.29 9.97 -10.33
CA GLN A 483 -16.44 10.83 -10.62
C GLN A 483 -16.16 11.81 -11.77
N TYR A 484 -14.98 12.45 -11.80
CA TYR A 484 -14.58 13.31 -12.92
C TYR A 484 -14.44 12.52 -14.23
N PHE A 485 -13.87 11.31 -14.16
CA PHE A 485 -13.75 10.43 -15.33
C PHE A 485 -15.12 10.06 -15.92
N ASP A 486 -16.09 9.70 -15.07
CA ASP A 486 -17.46 9.36 -15.49
C ASP A 486 -18.22 10.54 -16.11
N LYS A 487 -17.78 11.77 -15.81
CA LYS A 487 -18.31 13.01 -16.41
C LYS A 487 -17.53 13.48 -17.62
N ASN A 488 -16.63 12.64 -18.16
CA ASN A 488 -15.77 12.94 -19.31
C ASN A 488 -14.77 14.11 -19.08
N ASP A 489 -14.32 14.30 -17.83
CA ASP A 489 -13.20 15.19 -17.51
C ASP A 489 -11.98 14.36 -17.09
N ALA A 490 -11.35 13.71 -18.07
CA ALA A 490 -10.17 12.88 -17.83
C ALA A 490 -8.93 13.70 -17.42
N ALA A 491 -8.91 15.01 -17.71
CA ALA A 491 -7.83 15.90 -17.31
C ALA A 491 -7.80 16.07 -15.78
N THR A 492 -8.92 16.49 -15.19
CA THR A 492 -9.05 16.62 -13.73
C THR A 492 -8.98 15.24 -13.06
N ALA A 493 -9.61 14.22 -13.65
CA ALA A 493 -9.58 12.86 -13.12
C ALA A 493 -8.15 12.33 -12.98
N GLY A 494 -7.28 12.55 -13.97
CA GLY A 494 -5.89 12.09 -13.93
C GLY A 494 -5.05 12.84 -12.90
N LEU A 495 -5.25 14.15 -12.72
CA LEU A 495 -4.55 14.90 -11.68
C LEU A 495 -4.95 14.44 -10.27
N LEU A 496 -6.25 14.19 -10.03
CA LEU A 496 -6.74 13.63 -8.77
C LEU A 496 -6.26 12.18 -8.55
N PHE A 497 -6.14 11.40 -9.63
CA PHE A 497 -5.55 10.06 -9.56
C PHE A 497 -4.11 10.13 -9.05
N LEU A 498 -3.28 11.02 -9.63
CA LEU A 498 -1.89 11.18 -9.19
C LEU A 498 -1.80 11.74 -7.76
N LYS A 499 -2.72 12.62 -7.34
CA LYS A 499 -2.85 13.01 -5.93
C LYS A 499 -3.10 11.79 -5.03
N SER A 500 -3.93 10.85 -5.46
CA SER A 500 -4.16 9.62 -4.71
C SER A 500 -2.87 8.79 -4.60
N GLU A 501 -2.11 8.61 -5.68
CA GLU A 501 -0.87 7.83 -5.64
C GLU A 501 0.17 8.44 -4.68
N ASN A 502 0.26 9.77 -4.63
CA ASN A 502 1.10 10.47 -3.65
C ASN A 502 0.73 10.21 -2.18
N LYS A 503 -0.49 9.72 -1.90
CA LYS A 503 -0.99 9.43 -0.55
C LYS A 503 -1.12 7.92 -0.28
N LYS A 504 -0.71 7.06 -1.21
CA LYS A 504 -0.96 5.62 -1.19
C LYS A 504 -0.03 4.85 -0.23
N THR A 505 1.22 5.32 -0.06
CA THR A 505 2.30 4.52 0.56
C THR A 505 2.99 5.17 1.75
N ASN A 506 2.51 6.33 2.22
CA ASN A 506 3.17 7.04 3.32
C ASN A 506 2.76 6.54 4.72
N SER A 507 2.24 5.31 4.84
CA SER A 507 2.13 4.63 6.12
C SER A 507 3.49 4.03 6.47
N ASP A 508 3.95 4.28 7.69
CA ASP A 508 5.33 4.19 8.18
C ASP A 508 6.05 2.81 8.11
N ASN A 509 5.49 1.84 7.38
CA ASN A 509 5.94 0.45 7.34
C ASN A 509 6.27 -0.08 5.94
N PHE A 510 6.32 0.76 4.90
CA PHE A 510 6.87 0.32 3.62
C PHE A 510 8.24 0.96 3.37
N ASP A 511 9.28 0.13 3.46
CA ASP A 511 10.67 0.44 3.13
C ASP A 511 10.77 1.24 1.83
N GLY A 512 11.79 2.11 1.76
CA GLY A 512 12.00 3.20 0.79
C GLY A 512 12.14 2.84 -0.69
N TYR A 513 11.48 1.77 -1.15
CA TYR A 513 11.41 1.36 -2.56
C TYR A 513 10.42 2.20 -3.37
N TYR A 514 9.38 2.77 -2.75
CA TYR A 514 8.39 3.63 -3.45
C TYR A 514 8.90 5.04 -3.74
N ASP A 515 9.80 5.57 -2.90
CA ASP A 515 10.35 6.91 -3.05
C ASP A 515 11.23 7.03 -4.31
N TYR A 516 11.77 5.90 -4.78
CA TYR A 516 12.59 5.83 -5.99
C TYR A 516 11.77 6.05 -7.29
N TYR A 517 10.45 5.82 -7.28
CA TYR A 517 9.62 5.82 -8.50
C TYR A 517 8.48 6.86 -8.51
N SER A 518 8.09 7.41 -7.36
CA SER A 518 6.79 8.09 -7.22
C SER A 518 6.74 9.56 -7.62
N ASN A 519 7.87 10.30 -7.72
CA ASN A 519 7.82 11.73 -8.06
C ASN A 519 8.97 12.27 -8.94
N GLN A 520 9.83 11.40 -9.48
CA GLN A 520 10.93 11.84 -10.36
C GLN A 520 10.94 11.16 -11.74
N TYR A 521 10.08 10.16 -11.95
CA TYR A 521 10.05 9.38 -13.18
C TYR A 521 9.05 9.95 -14.19
N TYR A 522 9.49 10.20 -15.42
CA TYR A 522 8.68 10.78 -16.50
C TYR A 522 7.31 10.09 -16.69
N TYR A 523 7.29 8.75 -16.71
CA TYR A 523 6.06 8.00 -16.96
C TYR A 523 5.02 8.13 -15.84
N TYR A 524 5.43 8.46 -14.62
CA TYR A 524 4.49 8.69 -13.51
C TYR A 524 3.44 9.74 -13.86
N TYR A 525 3.89 10.87 -14.42
CA TYR A 525 3.04 12.02 -14.74
C TYR A 525 2.15 11.84 -15.97
N ILE A 526 2.45 10.84 -16.81
CA ILE A 526 1.73 10.64 -18.07
C ILE A 526 0.97 9.31 -18.15
N GLY A 527 1.28 8.34 -17.30
CA GLY A 527 0.77 6.97 -17.41
C GLY A 527 -0.74 6.85 -17.33
N TYR A 528 -1.39 7.63 -16.45
CA TYR A 528 -2.86 7.69 -16.40
C TYR A 528 -3.44 8.19 -17.72
N PHE A 529 -2.93 9.32 -18.23
CA PHE A 529 -3.45 9.97 -19.43
C PHE A 529 -3.22 9.11 -20.68
N GLU A 530 -2.06 8.46 -20.75
CA GLU A 530 -1.71 7.55 -21.84
C GLU A 530 -2.67 6.36 -21.97
N ARG A 531 -3.28 5.92 -20.87
CA ARG A 531 -4.18 4.76 -20.80
C ARG A 531 -5.66 5.11 -20.94
N PHE A 532 -6.07 6.26 -20.41
CA PHE A 532 -7.49 6.58 -20.22
C PHE A 532 -7.96 7.85 -20.92
N ALA A 533 -7.05 8.75 -21.33
CA ALA A 533 -7.41 10.01 -21.96
C ALA A 533 -7.54 9.88 -23.48
N LYS A 534 -8.34 10.76 -24.08
CA LYS A 534 -8.42 11.00 -25.53
C LYS A 534 -7.60 12.25 -25.89
N GLU A 535 -7.38 12.49 -27.19
CA GLU A 535 -6.61 13.63 -27.66
C GLU A 535 -7.16 14.98 -27.17
N LYS A 536 -8.49 15.12 -27.10
CA LYS A 536 -9.16 16.32 -26.58
C LYS A 536 -8.94 16.51 -25.07
N ASP A 537 -8.87 15.41 -24.32
CA ASP A 537 -8.64 15.47 -22.86
C ASP A 537 -7.22 15.97 -22.57
N ILE A 538 -6.25 15.62 -23.42
CA ILE A 538 -4.89 16.17 -23.32
C ILE A 538 -4.86 17.67 -23.62
N ASP A 539 -5.67 18.16 -24.58
CA ASP A 539 -5.81 19.60 -24.82
C ASP A 539 -6.37 20.32 -23.58
N ASN A 540 -7.39 19.75 -22.93
CA ASN A 540 -7.94 20.29 -21.69
C ASN A 540 -6.89 20.29 -20.57
N LEU A 541 -6.11 19.22 -20.44
CA LEU A 541 -5.02 19.13 -19.45
C LEU A 541 -3.95 20.19 -19.69
N ILE A 542 -3.47 20.35 -20.93
CA ILE A 542 -2.48 21.37 -21.28
C ILE A 542 -3.03 22.77 -20.97
N ALA A 543 -4.28 23.05 -21.36
CA ALA A 543 -4.93 24.33 -21.09
C ALA A 543 -5.03 24.61 -19.58
N LEU A 544 -5.40 23.60 -18.78
CA LEU A 544 -5.45 23.70 -17.32
C LEU A 544 -4.05 23.97 -16.73
N ILE A 545 -3.02 23.22 -17.14
CA ILE A 545 -1.65 23.39 -16.66
C ILE A 545 -1.12 24.79 -16.99
N GLN A 546 -1.42 25.32 -18.17
CA GLN A 546 -0.91 26.62 -18.63
C GLN A 546 -1.74 27.83 -18.17
N LYS A 547 -2.96 27.62 -17.65
CA LYS A 547 -3.83 28.69 -17.15
C LYS A 547 -3.08 29.54 -16.10
N GLU A 548 -3.00 30.85 -16.29
CA GLU A 548 -2.32 31.75 -15.34
C GLU A 548 -3.18 31.94 -14.07
N ASP A 549 -4.46 32.28 -14.26
CA ASP A 549 -5.42 32.53 -13.18
C ASP A 549 -6.11 31.23 -12.73
N LYS A 550 -5.34 30.29 -12.17
CA LYS A 550 -5.89 29.06 -11.58
C LYS A 550 -6.73 29.37 -10.35
N THR A 551 -7.87 28.70 -10.24
CA THR A 551 -8.68 28.70 -9.01
C THR A 551 -7.93 27.94 -7.90
N PRO A 552 -8.29 28.10 -6.62
CA PRO A 552 -7.64 27.37 -5.53
C PRO A 552 -7.63 25.85 -5.76
N PHE A 553 -8.76 25.30 -6.21
CA PHE A 553 -8.89 23.88 -6.57
C PHE A 553 -7.95 23.49 -7.72
N GLU A 554 -7.90 24.27 -8.80
CA GLU A 554 -7.03 23.98 -9.95
C GLU A 554 -5.54 24.03 -9.56
N LYS A 555 -5.15 25.05 -8.79
CA LYS A 555 -3.78 25.18 -8.26
C LYS A 555 -3.44 23.97 -7.39
N TYR A 556 -4.39 23.53 -6.58
CA TYR A 556 -4.24 22.40 -5.69
C TYR A 556 -3.99 21.09 -6.43
N ILE A 557 -4.86 20.74 -7.38
CA ILE A 557 -4.77 19.46 -8.09
C ILE A 557 -3.57 19.38 -9.02
N CYS A 558 -3.07 20.51 -9.57
CA CYS A 558 -1.86 20.55 -10.39
C CYS A 558 -0.56 20.46 -9.56
N SER A 559 -0.58 20.87 -8.29
CA SER A 559 0.61 20.88 -7.45
C SER A 559 1.13 19.46 -7.19
N GLY A 560 2.36 19.16 -7.62
CA GLY A 560 3.00 17.86 -7.42
C GLY A 560 2.48 16.73 -8.30
N THR A 561 1.68 17.03 -9.34
CA THR A 561 1.05 16.02 -10.23
C THR A 561 1.24 16.34 -11.71
N THR A 562 1.97 17.41 -12.03
CA THR A 562 2.26 17.82 -13.40
C THR A 562 3.74 17.70 -13.70
N TYR A 563 4.08 17.23 -14.89
CA TYR A 563 5.45 17.26 -15.39
C TYR A 563 5.87 18.68 -15.76
N GLN A 564 7.16 18.98 -15.57
CA GLN A 564 7.72 20.34 -15.70
C GLN A 564 7.65 20.85 -17.15
N ASP A 565 7.95 19.98 -18.11
CA ASP A 565 7.93 20.30 -19.54
C ASP A 565 6.59 19.90 -20.16
N ILE A 566 5.82 20.90 -20.63
CA ILE A 566 4.52 20.70 -21.27
C ILE A 566 4.58 19.79 -22.51
N ASN A 567 5.76 19.67 -23.14
CA ASN A 567 5.96 18.82 -24.30
C ASN A 567 5.76 17.33 -23.98
N ALA A 568 5.86 16.92 -22.70
CA ALA A 568 5.49 15.57 -22.27
C ALA A 568 4.04 15.24 -22.64
N TYR A 569 3.11 16.18 -22.40
CA TYR A 569 1.70 15.98 -22.71
C TYR A 569 1.42 16.11 -24.21
N LYS A 570 2.16 16.98 -24.93
CA LYS A 570 2.08 17.01 -26.40
C LYS A 570 2.53 15.68 -27.02
N ASP A 571 3.57 15.04 -26.48
CA ASP A 571 4.01 13.73 -26.94
C ASP A 571 2.96 12.64 -26.70
N VAL A 572 2.27 12.68 -25.55
CA VAL A 572 1.12 11.81 -25.26
C VAL A 572 0.01 12.02 -26.31
N LYS A 573 -0.39 13.27 -26.58
CA LYS A 573 -1.40 13.59 -27.59
C LYS A 573 -1.00 13.08 -28.98
N GLY A 574 0.24 13.34 -29.41
CA GLY A 574 0.73 12.88 -30.71
C GLY A 574 0.76 11.35 -30.81
N THR A 575 1.14 10.68 -29.72
CA THR A 575 1.15 9.21 -29.62
C THR A 575 -0.26 8.63 -29.67
N LEU A 576 -1.24 9.21 -28.96
CA LEU A 576 -2.65 8.81 -29.03
C LEU A 576 -3.20 8.97 -30.46
N ALA A 577 -2.94 10.12 -31.09
CA ALA A 577 -3.33 10.34 -32.49
C ALA A 577 -2.70 9.31 -33.44
N PHE A 578 -1.42 8.97 -33.23
CA PHE A 578 -0.71 7.96 -34.02
C PHE A 578 -1.29 6.55 -33.81
N ARG A 579 -1.64 6.17 -32.58
CA ARG A 579 -2.34 4.91 -32.25
C ARG A 579 -3.70 4.82 -32.94
N ASN A 580 -4.40 5.94 -33.05
CA ASN A 580 -5.68 6.05 -33.74
C ASN A 580 -5.54 6.21 -35.27
N ASN A 581 -4.32 6.09 -35.81
CA ASN A 581 -4.00 6.25 -37.23
C ASN A 581 -4.39 7.62 -37.81
N ASN A 582 -4.52 8.65 -36.96
CA ASN A 582 -4.71 10.04 -37.33
C ASN A 582 -3.33 10.70 -37.54
N LEU A 583 -2.71 10.38 -38.68
CA LEU A 583 -1.34 10.79 -38.99
C LEU A 583 -1.21 12.31 -39.09
N GLU A 584 -2.23 13.00 -39.61
CA GLU A 584 -2.23 14.45 -39.76
C GLU A 584 -2.18 15.16 -38.40
N LEU A 585 -2.99 14.72 -37.43
CA LEU A 585 -2.96 15.26 -36.07
C LEU A 585 -1.65 14.89 -35.35
N ALA A 586 -1.18 13.64 -35.51
CA ALA A 586 0.07 13.19 -34.91
C ALA A 586 1.25 14.03 -35.42
N GLN A 587 1.37 14.22 -36.74
CA GLN A 587 2.42 15.06 -37.35
C GLN A 587 2.35 16.48 -36.79
N LYS A 588 1.17 17.12 -36.86
CA LYS A 588 1.00 18.50 -36.39
C LYS A 588 1.43 18.64 -34.93
N THR A 589 1.04 17.70 -34.09
CA THR A 589 1.35 17.74 -32.65
C THR A 589 2.84 17.53 -32.39
N PHE A 590 3.47 16.55 -33.05
CA PHE A 590 4.90 16.30 -32.90
C PHE A 590 5.76 17.44 -33.47
N ASP A 591 5.31 18.14 -34.52
CA ASP A 591 6.02 19.31 -35.09
C ASP A 591 6.13 20.48 -34.09
N GLU A 592 5.23 20.55 -33.09
CA GLU A 592 5.29 21.56 -32.04
C GLU A 592 6.33 21.26 -30.95
N ILE A 593 6.92 20.06 -30.95
CA ILE A 593 7.84 19.61 -29.90
C ILE A 593 9.29 19.84 -30.35
N PRO A 594 10.11 20.57 -29.57
CA PRO A 594 11.51 20.78 -29.90
C PRO A 594 12.28 19.45 -29.99
N LYS A 595 13.17 19.31 -30.97
CA LYS A 595 13.98 18.09 -31.18
C LYS A 595 14.77 17.68 -29.92
N GLU A 596 15.29 18.67 -29.20
CA GLU A 596 16.05 18.49 -27.97
C GLU A 596 15.26 17.78 -26.86
N PHE A 597 13.92 17.87 -26.87
CA PHE A 597 13.06 17.13 -25.94
C PHE A 597 13.32 15.62 -26.05
N TYR A 598 13.36 15.07 -27.25
CA TYR A 598 13.60 13.63 -27.47
C TYR A 598 15.05 13.21 -27.17
N GLU A 599 15.99 14.15 -27.12
CA GLU A 599 17.39 13.86 -26.79
C GLU A 599 17.66 13.84 -25.28
N LYS A 600 16.84 14.55 -24.50
CA LYS A 600 17.04 14.77 -23.05
C LYS A 600 15.99 14.12 -22.16
N THR A 601 14.80 13.85 -22.69
CA THR A 601 13.67 13.37 -21.89
C THR A 601 13.48 11.88 -22.09
N TYR A 602 13.33 11.16 -20.97
CA TYR A 602 13.00 9.74 -20.95
C TYR A 602 13.97 8.86 -21.78
N GLU A 603 13.53 7.66 -22.17
CA GLU A 603 14.36 6.70 -22.91
C GLU A 603 14.31 6.88 -24.44
N PHE A 604 13.76 8.00 -24.93
CA PHE A 604 13.57 8.21 -26.38
C PHE A 604 14.89 8.10 -27.15
N LYS A 605 15.96 8.73 -26.67
CA LYS A 605 17.28 8.66 -27.31
C LYS A 605 17.83 7.22 -27.42
N SER A 606 17.52 6.37 -26.45
CA SER A 606 17.99 4.99 -26.38
C SER A 606 17.27 4.08 -27.38
N TYR A 607 15.98 4.32 -27.63
CA TYR A 607 15.12 3.44 -28.44
C TYR A 607 14.63 4.04 -29.77
N LEU A 608 14.82 5.35 -29.98
CA LEU A 608 14.56 6.04 -31.24
C LEU A 608 15.90 6.48 -31.84
N ASN A 609 16.77 5.51 -32.13
CA ASN A 609 18.11 5.73 -32.69
C ASN A 609 18.45 4.82 -33.88
N GLU A 610 17.52 3.96 -34.31
CA GLU A 610 17.67 3.10 -35.49
C GLU A 610 16.79 3.59 -36.64
N ASN A 611 17.12 3.22 -37.88
CA ASN A 611 16.32 3.60 -39.04
C ASN A 611 14.97 2.85 -39.05
N PRO A 612 13.83 3.56 -38.93
CA PRO A 612 12.52 2.90 -38.82
C PRO A 612 12.02 2.33 -40.15
N PHE A 613 12.69 2.58 -41.27
CA PHE A 613 12.33 2.04 -42.58
C PHE A 613 13.12 0.77 -42.96
N ILE A 614 13.92 0.23 -42.03
CA ILE A 614 14.63 -1.05 -42.17
C ILE A 614 14.15 -1.97 -41.04
N PRO A 615 13.38 -3.03 -41.34
CA PRO A 615 12.83 -3.93 -40.31
C PRO A 615 13.92 -4.50 -39.43
N LYS A 616 13.77 -4.35 -38.10
CA LYS A 616 14.75 -4.82 -37.11
C LYS A 616 15.13 -6.30 -37.31
N VAL A 617 14.16 -7.15 -37.62
CA VAL A 617 14.36 -8.59 -37.84
C VAL A 617 15.37 -8.91 -38.94
N LEU A 618 15.48 -8.06 -39.98
CA LEU A 618 16.38 -8.28 -41.11
C LEU A 618 17.84 -7.96 -40.77
N VAL A 619 18.08 -7.11 -39.77
CA VAL A 619 19.42 -6.65 -39.39
C VAL A 619 19.84 -7.13 -38.00
N TYR A 620 18.95 -7.79 -37.26
CA TYR A 620 19.21 -8.25 -35.89
C TYR A 620 20.40 -9.23 -35.84
N GLY A 621 21.34 -8.98 -34.92
CA GLY A 621 22.54 -9.80 -34.78
C GLY A 621 23.57 -9.65 -35.91
N THR A 622 23.34 -8.74 -36.87
CA THR A 622 24.25 -8.46 -37.98
C THR A 622 25.08 -7.19 -37.75
N LYS A 623 26.15 -7.02 -38.53
CA LYS A 623 26.94 -5.77 -38.57
C LYS A 623 26.19 -4.61 -39.26
N GLU A 624 25.06 -4.88 -39.90
CA GLU A 624 24.26 -3.86 -40.60
C GLU A 624 23.34 -3.08 -39.67
N ARG A 625 23.10 -3.57 -38.45
CA ARG A 625 22.33 -2.85 -37.44
C ARG A 625 23.12 -1.65 -36.92
N LYS A 626 22.56 -0.45 -37.07
CA LYS A 626 23.18 0.81 -36.67
C LYS A 626 22.24 1.62 -35.78
N TYR A 627 22.83 2.31 -34.80
CA TYR A 627 22.17 3.15 -33.81
C TYR A 627 22.51 4.65 -33.99
N ASP A 628 22.82 5.04 -35.22
CA ASP A 628 23.25 6.40 -35.60
C ASP A 628 22.12 7.22 -36.26
N TYR A 629 20.89 6.69 -36.31
CA TYR A 629 19.75 7.37 -36.88
C TYR A 629 19.21 8.43 -35.91
N LYS A 630 19.25 9.70 -36.30
CA LYS A 630 18.64 10.77 -35.51
C LYS A 630 17.14 10.80 -35.74
N PHE A 631 16.40 10.20 -34.83
CA PHE A 631 14.95 10.09 -34.96
C PHE A 631 14.25 11.42 -34.68
N ASN A 632 13.23 11.72 -35.48
CA ASN A 632 12.29 12.80 -35.26
C ASN A 632 10.88 12.25 -35.53
N LYS A 633 10.01 12.26 -34.51
CA LYS A 633 8.63 11.73 -34.60
C LYS A 633 7.82 12.45 -35.68
N ALA A 634 7.96 13.76 -35.80
CA ALA A 634 7.22 14.55 -36.78
C ALA A 634 7.68 14.25 -38.22
N ASP A 635 8.98 14.23 -38.48
CA ASP A 635 9.55 13.88 -39.79
C ASP A 635 9.20 12.44 -40.20
N PHE A 636 9.19 11.52 -39.22
CA PHE A 636 8.77 10.14 -39.42
C PHE A 636 7.31 10.07 -39.89
N VAL A 637 6.38 10.70 -39.16
CA VAL A 637 4.95 10.70 -39.54
C VAL A 637 4.72 11.44 -40.87
N ALA A 638 5.40 12.57 -41.11
CA ALA A 638 5.35 13.28 -42.39
C ALA A 638 5.78 12.38 -43.55
N THR A 639 6.80 11.55 -43.34
CA THR A 639 7.26 10.55 -44.31
C THR A 639 6.20 9.49 -44.55
N LEU A 640 5.50 8.99 -43.52
CA LEU A 640 4.39 8.05 -43.69
C LEU A 640 3.26 8.66 -44.55
N ILE A 641 2.86 9.90 -44.26
CA ILE A 641 1.84 10.62 -45.03
C ILE A 641 2.26 10.74 -46.50
N LYS A 642 3.52 11.12 -46.75
CA LYS A 642 4.06 11.22 -48.12
C LYS A 642 4.04 9.88 -48.84
N LEU A 643 4.52 8.81 -48.22
CA LEU A 643 4.57 7.47 -48.82
C LEU A 643 3.15 6.92 -49.09
N LYS A 644 2.19 7.22 -48.21
CA LYS A 644 0.78 6.84 -48.34
C LYS A 644 0.14 7.54 -49.53
N LYS A 645 0.47 8.83 -49.76
CA LYS A 645 0.03 9.59 -50.94
C LYS A 645 0.64 9.07 -52.24
N GLN A 646 1.92 8.68 -52.25
CA GLN A 646 2.60 8.15 -53.43
C GLN A 646 2.03 6.81 -53.89
N ASN A 647 1.73 5.92 -52.94
CA ASN A 647 1.07 4.64 -53.18
C ASN A 647 1.68 3.75 -54.29
N THR A 648 3.01 3.76 -54.47
CA THR A 648 3.71 2.85 -55.39
C THR A 648 4.12 1.55 -54.68
N ALA A 649 4.62 0.55 -55.41
CA ALA A 649 5.13 -0.67 -54.78
C ALA A 649 6.26 -0.37 -53.79
N GLU A 650 7.20 0.51 -54.15
CA GLU A 650 8.32 0.92 -53.31
C GLU A 650 7.87 1.75 -52.10
N SER A 651 6.90 2.66 -52.29
CA SER A 651 6.41 3.48 -51.18
C SER A 651 5.61 2.66 -50.18
N ASN A 652 4.79 1.71 -50.65
CA ASN A 652 4.07 0.77 -49.80
C ASN A 652 5.03 -0.21 -49.08
N LEU A 653 6.14 -0.61 -49.72
CA LEU A 653 7.16 -1.44 -49.06
C LEU A 653 7.78 -0.70 -47.88
N LYS A 654 8.16 0.58 -48.07
CA LYS A 654 8.68 1.42 -46.99
C LYS A 654 7.65 1.67 -45.89
N LEU A 655 6.37 1.86 -46.23
CA LEU A 655 5.30 1.94 -45.23
C LEU A 655 5.20 0.66 -44.41
N ALA A 656 5.20 -0.50 -45.08
CA ALA A 656 5.14 -1.79 -44.41
C ALA A 656 6.31 -1.97 -43.43
N HIS A 657 7.52 -1.58 -43.84
CA HIS A 657 8.71 -1.58 -42.98
C HIS A 657 8.54 -0.70 -41.74
N ALA A 658 8.02 0.52 -41.94
CA ALA A 658 7.76 1.45 -40.84
C ALA A 658 6.72 0.90 -39.85
N TYR A 659 5.60 0.36 -40.35
CA TYR A 659 4.59 -0.24 -39.50
C TYR A 659 5.09 -1.49 -38.77
N TYR A 660 5.98 -2.27 -39.39
CA TYR A 660 6.66 -3.37 -38.71
C TYR A 660 7.50 -2.86 -37.54
N ASN A 661 8.26 -1.77 -37.75
CA ASN A 661 9.18 -1.27 -36.74
C ASN A 661 8.53 -0.50 -35.58
N VAL A 662 7.29 -0.04 -35.72
CA VAL A 662 6.54 0.57 -34.60
C VAL A 662 5.72 -0.47 -33.80
N SER A 663 5.85 -1.76 -34.12
CA SER A 663 5.26 -2.88 -33.37
C SER A 663 6.08 -3.26 -32.13
N SER A 664 5.59 -4.19 -31.32
CA SER A 664 6.25 -4.69 -30.10
C SER A 664 7.61 -5.36 -30.37
N VAL A 665 7.86 -5.84 -31.59
CA VAL A 665 9.13 -6.47 -31.98
C VAL A 665 10.07 -5.53 -32.75
N GLY A 666 9.61 -4.32 -33.06
CA GLY A 666 10.31 -3.36 -33.91
C GLY A 666 11.41 -2.55 -33.21
N ASN A 667 12.09 -1.69 -33.98
CA ASN A 667 13.13 -0.79 -33.48
C ASN A 667 12.66 0.66 -33.24
N ALA A 668 11.37 0.95 -33.45
CA ALA A 668 10.76 2.27 -33.27
C ALA A 668 9.45 2.17 -32.47
N TRP A 669 9.35 1.18 -31.59
CA TRP A 669 8.16 0.90 -30.77
C TRP A 669 7.74 2.09 -29.88
N MET A 670 8.69 2.98 -29.51
CA MET A 670 8.43 4.21 -28.75
C MET A 670 7.64 5.28 -29.54
N MET A 671 7.35 5.03 -30.81
CA MET A 671 6.30 5.77 -31.54
C MET A 671 4.89 5.43 -31.04
N THR A 672 4.71 4.23 -30.49
CA THR A 672 3.41 3.64 -30.18
C THR A 672 3.19 3.51 -28.68
N THR A 673 4.22 3.32 -27.85
CA THR A 673 4.06 3.08 -26.40
C THR A 673 5.27 3.54 -25.59
N TYR A 674 5.12 3.66 -24.26
CA TYR A 674 6.15 4.22 -23.37
C TYR A 674 6.89 3.17 -22.53
N GLY A 675 6.57 1.90 -22.70
CA GLY A 675 7.34 0.78 -22.16
C GLY A 675 7.08 -0.50 -22.94
N LEU A 676 7.98 -1.47 -22.90
CA LEU A 676 7.72 -2.81 -23.41
C LEU A 676 7.62 -3.75 -22.22
N SER A 677 6.51 -4.48 -22.10
CA SER A 677 6.46 -5.61 -21.17
C SER A 677 7.00 -6.86 -21.86
N SER A 678 7.88 -7.59 -21.18
CA SER A 678 8.32 -8.94 -21.58
C SER A 678 7.65 -10.05 -20.76
N GLY A 679 6.55 -9.75 -20.03
CA GLY A 679 5.81 -10.70 -19.20
C GLY A 679 4.36 -10.27 -18.90
N GLU A 680 3.59 -11.13 -18.22
CA GLU A 680 2.27 -10.79 -17.70
C GLU A 680 2.39 -9.76 -16.56
N TYR A 681 1.63 -8.66 -16.68
CA TYR A 681 1.49 -7.54 -15.73
C TYR A 681 2.79 -6.80 -15.36
N GLY A 682 3.00 -5.62 -15.96
CA GLY A 682 4.10 -4.73 -15.59
C GLY A 682 3.75 -3.83 -14.39
N TYR A 683 4.76 -3.26 -13.72
CA TYR A 683 4.60 -2.26 -12.64
C TYR A 683 3.54 -1.18 -12.96
N ALA A 684 3.54 -0.69 -14.20
CA ALA A 684 2.59 0.31 -14.67
C ALA A 684 1.12 -0.15 -14.63
N ASP A 685 0.86 -1.45 -14.80
CA ASP A 685 -0.50 -2.02 -14.77
C ASP A 685 -1.07 -2.03 -13.36
N PHE A 686 -0.22 -2.29 -12.36
CA PHE A 686 -0.61 -2.20 -10.96
C PHE A 686 -0.90 -0.76 -10.52
N VAL A 687 -0.03 0.19 -10.88
CA VAL A 687 -0.18 1.59 -10.46
C VAL A 687 -1.38 2.27 -11.12
N PHE A 688 -1.42 2.24 -12.46
CA PHE A 688 -2.43 2.97 -13.23
C PHE A 688 -3.73 2.19 -13.43
N GLY A 689 -3.68 0.86 -13.28
CA GLY A 689 -4.77 -0.01 -13.69
C GLY A 689 -4.90 -0.10 -15.22
N GLY A 690 -5.77 -1.00 -15.64
CA GLY A 690 -6.12 -1.30 -17.01
C GLY A 690 -5.28 -2.47 -17.47
N ASN A 691 -5.92 -3.48 -18.05
CA ASN A 691 -5.18 -4.50 -18.77
C ASN A 691 -4.57 -3.84 -20.01
N ARG A 692 -3.32 -3.40 -19.88
CA ARG A 692 -2.58 -2.71 -20.93
C ARG A 692 -2.49 -3.56 -22.19
N VAL A 693 -2.37 -4.88 -22.06
CA VAL A 693 -2.35 -5.81 -23.19
C VAL A 693 -3.67 -5.72 -23.97
N ASP A 694 -4.82 -5.73 -23.30
CA ASP A 694 -6.15 -5.60 -23.94
C ASP A 694 -6.34 -4.29 -24.71
N GLN A 695 -5.64 -3.23 -24.31
CA GLN A 695 -5.60 -1.96 -25.04
C GLN A 695 -4.60 -2.02 -26.20
N GLU A 696 -3.38 -2.48 -25.93
CA GLU A 696 -2.27 -2.53 -26.89
C GLU A 696 -2.55 -3.45 -28.09
N VAL A 697 -3.33 -4.52 -27.91
CA VAL A 697 -3.80 -5.36 -29.05
C VAL A 697 -4.70 -4.62 -30.03
N LYS A 698 -5.25 -3.46 -29.66
CA LYS A 698 -6.08 -2.61 -30.54
C LYS A 698 -5.29 -1.46 -31.16
N PHE A 699 -4.10 -1.14 -30.65
CA PHE A 699 -3.30 -0.01 -31.12
C PHE A 699 -3.02 -0.13 -32.61
N GLN A 700 -3.21 0.98 -33.33
CA GLN A 700 -2.99 1.06 -34.78
C GLN A 700 -3.72 -0.06 -35.54
N ASN A 701 -5.01 -0.26 -35.25
CA ASN A 701 -5.82 -1.33 -35.84
C ASN A 701 -5.21 -2.74 -35.65
N GLY A 702 -4.64 -2.98 -34.47
CA GLY A 702 -3.98 -4.23 -34.11
C GLY A 702 -2.55 -4.40 -34.63
N ASN A 703 -1.95 -3.36 -35.20
CA ASN A 703 -0.57 -3.46 -35.71
C ASN A 703 0.46 -3.73 -34.60
N PHE A 704 0.27 -3.22 -33.38
CA PHE A 704 1.32 -3.28 -32.37
C PHE A 704 1.72 -4.71 -31.98
N TYR A 705 0.75 -5.58 -31.69
CA TYR A 705 1.02 -7.00 -31.36
C TYR A 705 0.78 -7.97 -32.52
N ASN A 706 -0.09 -7.63 -33.47
CA ASN A 706 -0.49 -8.55 -34.54
C ASN A 706 0.05 -8.15 -35.93
N LEU A 707 0.80 -7.05 -36.04
CA LEU A 707 1.43 -6.57 -37.29
C LEU A 707 0.44 -6.39 -38.47
N GLU A 708 -0.85 -6.18 -38.17
CA GLU A 708 -1.92 -6.15 -39.17
C GLU A 708 -1.69 -5.08 -40.26
N MET A 709 -1.31 -3.86 -39.88
CA MET A 709 -1.06 -2.81 -40.87
C MET A 709 0.19 -3.09 -41.70
N ALA A 710 1.29 -3.52 -41.07
CA ALA A 710 2.50 -3.90 -41.78
C ALA A 710 2.19 -4.96 -42.85
N ARG A 711 1.50 -6.03 -42.45
CA ARG A 711 1.07 -7.13 -43.31
C ARG A 711 0.19 -6.65 -44.47
N GLN A 712 -0.82 -5.81 -44.20
CA GLN A 712 -1.70 -5.24 -45.24
C GLN A 712 -0.90 -4.46 -46.28
N TYR A 713 0.08 -3.65 -45.87
CA TYR A 713 0.93 -2.92 -46.82
C TYR A 713 1.84 -3.87 -47.61
N TYR A 714 2.44 -4.91 -47.02
CA TYR A 714 3.19 -5.91 -47.79
C TYR A 714 2.32 -6.66 -48.80
N GLN A 715 1.08 -6.99 -48.47
CA GLN A 715 0.14 -7.60 -49.43
C GLN A 715 -0.14 -6.66 -50.61
N LYS A 716 -0.31 -5.36 -50.32
CA LYS A 716 -0.46 -4.34 -51.36
C LYS A 716 0.78 -4.21 -52.25
N VAL A 717 1.98 -4.38 -51.69
CA VAL A 717 3.22 -4.46 -52.47
C VAL A 717 3.19 -5.64 -53.44
N LEU A 718 2.76 -6.82 -53.01
CA LEU A 718 2.66 -8.00 -53.89
C LEU A 718 1.74 -7.79 -55.10
N GLN A 719 0.66 -7.02 -54.90
CA GLN A 719 -0.30 -6.66 -55.94
C GLN A 719 0.27 -5.63 -56.93
N LEU A 720 0.99 -4.61 -56.44
CA LEU A 720 1.47 -3.49 -57.25
C LEU A 720 2.83 -3.76 -57.93
N ALA A 721 3.70 -4.54 -57.29
CA ALA A 721 5.06 -4.74 -57.75
C ALA A 721 5.11 -5.55 -59.05
N LYS A 722 5.98 -5.14 -59.98
CA LYS A 722 6.40 -5.97 -61.12
C LYS A 722 7.77 -6.60 -60.89
N ASN A 723 8.60 -5.96 -60.06
CA ASN A 723 9.96 -6.41 -59.74
C ASN A 723 9.93 -7.62 -58.80
N LYS A 724 10.62 -8.70 -59.20
CA LYS A 724 10.75 -9.93 -58.40
C LYS A 724 11.46 -9.72 -57.07
N GLU A 725 12.43 -8.79 -56.99
CA GLU A 725 13.11 -8.45 -55.73
C GLU A 725 12.14 -7.88 -54.69
N ILE A 726 11.31 -6.91 -55.11
CA ILE A 726 10.32 -6.27 -54.23
C ILE A 726 9.28 -7.29 -53.78
N LYS A 727 8.85 -8.19 -54.67
CA LYS A 727 7.94 -9.28 -54.29
C LYS A 727 8.58 -10.28 -53.34
N ALA A 728 9.85 -10.62 -53.53
CA ALA A 728 10.59 -11.48 -52.63
C ALA A 728 10.62 -10.91 -51.21
N MET A 729 10.98 -9.62 -51.08
CA MET A 729 11.00 -8.94 -49.78
C MET A 729 9.62 -8.91 -49.11
N ALA A 730 8.57 -8.56 -49.86
CA ALA A 730 7.21 -8.52 -49.32
C ALA A 730 6.73 -9.92 -48.89
N SER A 731 7.06 -10.97 -49.64
CA SER A 731 6.72 -12.34 -49.27
C SER A 731 7.43 -12.81 -48.00
N LEU A 732 8.73 -12.52 -47.85
CA LEU A 732 9.47 -12.81 -46.61
C LEU A 732 8.85 -12.08 -45.41
N MET A 733 8.57 -10.79 -45.55
CA MET A 733 8.06 -10.00 -44.43
C MET A 733 6.60 -10.32 -44.05
N ILE A 734 5.76 -10.80 -44.98
CA ILE A 734 4.43 -11.33 -44.63
C ILE A 734 4.58 -12.57 -43.74
N PHE A 735 5.51 -13.46 -44.09
CA PHE A 735 5.81 -14.62 -43.24
C PHE A 735 6.27 -14.17 -41.85
N GLU A 736 7.17 -13.19 -41.74
CA GLU A 736 7.61 -12.67 -40.44
C GLU A 736 6.46 -12.07 -39.62
N CYS A 737 5.52 -11.38 -40.27
CA CYS A 737 4.33 -10.87 -39.61
C CYS A 737 3.44 -12.00 -39.08
N ASP A 738 3.19 -13.02 -39.90
CA ASP A 738 2.34 -14.16 -39.55
C ASP A 738 2.97 -15.01 -38.44
N LEU A 739 4.29 -15.22 -38.49
CA LEU A 739 5.06 -15.92 -37.48
C LEU A 739 5.03 -15.18 -36.14
N THR A 740 5.29 -13.87 -36.16
CA THR A 740 5.27 -13.04 -34.95
C THR A 740 3.89 -13.00 -34.33
N LYS A 741 2.82 -12.84 -35.13
CA LYS A 741 1.43 -12.88 -34.66
C LYS A 741 1.08 -14.23 -34.04
N HIS A 742 1.62 -15.33 -34.58
CA HIS A 742 1.38 -16.66 -34.05
C HIS A 742 1.98 -16.83 -32.65
N TYR A 743 3.22 -16.37 -32.44
CA TYR A 743 3.96 -16.45 -31.18
C TYR A 743 3.84 -15.19 -30.29
N SER A 744 2.91 -14.29 -30.60
CA SER A 744 2.74 -13.04 -29.85
C SER A 744 2.32 -13.31 -28.41
N PHE A 745 2.97 -12.64 -27.46
CA PHE A 745 2.68 -12.74 -26.02
C PHE A 745 1.24 -12.36 -25.64
N ALA A 746 0.50 -11.68 -26.52
CA ALA A 746 -0.90 -11.33 -26.29
C ALA A 746 -1.86 -12.52 -26.41
N LYS A 747 -1.38 -13.72 -26.75
CA LYS A 747 -2.16 -14.97 -26.67
C LYS A 747 -1.83 -15.67 -25.35
N PRO A 748 -2.82 -16.06 -24.55
CA PRO A 748 -2.57 -16.86 -23.35
C PRO A 748 -1.83 -18.14 -23.74
N TYR A 749 -0.97 -18.63 -22.84
CA TYR A 749 -0.28 -19.91 -22.99
C TYR A 749 -1.34 -21.02 -23.20
N GLU A 750 -1.55 -21.44 -24.43
CA GLU A 750 -2.33 -22.65 -24.72
C GLU A 750 -1.47 -23.85 -24.30
N GLU A 751 -2.01 -24.76 -23.48
CA GLU A 751 -1.28 -25.97 -23.04
C GLU A 751 -0.80 -26.85 -24.21
N ASN A 752 -1.40 -26.67 -25.40
CA ASN A 752 -1.00 -27.32 -26.65
C ASN A 752 -1.11 -26.32 -27.81
N PRO A 753 -0.13 -25.41 -28.01
CA PRO A 753 -0.20 -24.42 -29.06
C PRO A 753 -0.22 -25.13 -30.41
N LYS A 754 -1.21 -24.81 -31.26
CA LYS A 754 -1.25 -25.34 -32.63
C LYS A 754 0.06 -24.99 -33.34
N PRO A 755 0.67 -25.91 -34.11
CA PRO A 755 1.88 -25.58 -34.84
C PRO A 755 1.61 -24.44 -35.82
N PHE A 756 2.60 -23.57 -36.00
CA PHE A 756 2.54 -22.53 -37.03
C PHE A 756 2.47 -23.17 -38.42
N ILE A 757 1.45 -22.82 -39.20
CA ILE A 757 1.30 -23.27 -40.59
C ILE A 757 1.72 -22.11 -41.49
N ALA A 758 2.80 -22.32 -42.25
CA ALA A 758 3.36 -21.28 -43.08
C ALA A 758 2.49 -21.00 -44.34
N GLY A 759 2.37 -19.72 -44.70
CA GLY A 759 1.58 -19.26 -45.85
C GLY A 759 2.22 -19.53 -47.21
N ILE A 760 1.48 -19.27 -48.29
CA ILE A 760 1.97 -19.41 -49.67
C ILE A 760 3.13 -18.46 -49.98
N GLU A 761 3.24 -17.36 -49.24
CA GLU A 761 4.25 -16.32 -49.39
C GLU A 761 5.66 -16.86 -49.12
N ILE A 762 5.87 -17.61 -48.03
CA ILE A 762 7.19 -18.20 -47.76
C ILE A 762 7.54 -19.28 -48.79
N LYS A 763 6.55 -20.04 -49.26
CA LYS A 763 6.75 -21.02 -50.33
C LYS A 763 7.17 -20.33 -51.64
N ASN A 764 6.54 -19.21 -51.98
CA ASN A 764 6.91 -18.40 -53.14
C ASN A 764 8.31 -17.79 -52.97
N PHE A 765 8.67 -17.34 -51.77
CA PHE A 765 10.02 -16.87 -51.45
C PHE A 765 11.08 -17.95 -51.73
N LEU A 766 10.86 -19.17 -51.24
CA LEU A 766 11.78 -20.29 -51.38
C LEU A 766 11.80 -20.93 -52.78
N THR A 767 10.76 -20.72 -53.60
CA THR A 767 10.64 -21.37 -54.93
C THR A 767 10.73 -20.38 -56.09
N ILE A 768 9.79 -19.43 -56.17
CA ILE A 768 9.67 -18.48 -57.29
C ILE A 768 10.78 -17.41 -57.22
N TYR A 769 11.17 -17.00 -56.02
CA TYR A 769 12.11 -15.91 -55.80
C TYR A 769 13.53 -16.35 -55.43
N LYS A 770 13.86 -17.65 -55.53
CA LYS A 770 15.17 -18.21 -55.16
C LYS A 770 16.40 -17.61 -55.85
N ASN A 771 16.22 -16.95 -56.99
CA ASN A 771 17.30 -16.31 -57.76
C ASN A 771 17.43 -14.81 -57.49
N THR A 772 16.63 -14.27 -56.57
CA THR A 772 16.68 -12.84 -56.19
C THR A 772 17.82 -12.58 -55.22
N LYS A 773 18.37 -11.37 -55.23
CA LYS A 773 19.35 -10.92 -54.24
C LYS A 773 18.76 -10.95 -52.83
N THR A 774 17.49 -10.58 -52.71
CA THR A 774 16.75 -10.66 -51.45
C THR A 774 16.77 -12.08 -50.87
N TYR A 775 16.51 -13.09 -51.69
CA TYR A 775 16.61 -14.48 -51.26
C TYR A 775 18.03 -14.84 -50.85
N GLN A 776 19.03 -14.50 -51.66
CA GLN A 776 20.43 -14.80 -51.34
C GLN A 776 20.90 -14.18 -50.01
N GLN A 777 20.39 -13.01 -49.66
CA GLN A 777 20.74 -12.32 -48.42
C GLN A 777 20.04 -12.89 -47.18
N TYR A 778 18.76 -13.26 -47.29
CA TYR A 778 17.91 -13.57 -46.13
C TYR A 778 17.43 -15.03 -46.06
N ASN A 779 17.87 -15.91 -46.97
CA ASN A 779 17.54 -17.33 -46.89
C ASN A 779 18.19 -17.97 -45.65
N CYS A 780 17.37 -18.31 -44.65
CA CYS A 780 17.80 -19.03 -43.45
C CYS A 780 17.41 -20.51 -43.57
N PRO A 781 18.31 -21.47 -43.31
CA PRO A 781 18.01 -22.90 -43.34
C PRO A 781 16.86 -23.34 -42.42
N MET A 782 16.59 -22.60 -41.33
CA MET A 782 15.43 -22.87 -40.46
C MET A 782 14.09 -22.61 -41.16
N LEU A 783 14.03 -21.69 -42.14
CA LEU A 783 12.80 -21.41 -42.89
C LEU A 783 12.37 -22.59 -43.77
N GLU A 784 13.31 -23.41 -44.25
CA GLU A 784 12.99 -24.62 -45.03
C GLU A 784 12.29 -25.70 -44.20
N GLN A 785 12.49 -25.72 -42.88
CA GLN A 785 11.87 -26.70 -41.97
C GLN A 785 10.37 -26.46 -41.79
N PHE A 786 9.87 -25.23 -42.03
CA PHE A 786 8.44 -24.90 -41.91
C PHE A 786 7.60 -25.26 -43.15
N ILE A 787 8.22 -25.87 -44.17
CA ILE A 787 7.55 -26.33 -45.41
C ILE A 787 7.43 -27.86 -45.47
N LYS A 788 8.29 -28.59 -44.76
CA LYS A 788 8.25 -30.06 -44.68
C LYS A 788 7.28 -30.49 -43.59
#